data_AF-A4CJ82-F1
#
_entry.id   AF-A4CJ82-F1
#
_cell.length_a   1.000
_cell.length_b   1.000
_cell.length_c   1.000
_cell.angle_alpha   90.00
_cell.angle_beta   90.00
_cell.angle_gamma   90.00
#
_symmetry.space_group_name_H-M   'P 1'
#
loop_
_entity.id
_entity.type
_entity.pdbx_description
1 polymer ?
#
loop_
_entity_poly.entity_id
_entity_poly.type
_entity_poly.pdbx_seq_one_letter_code
_entity_poly.pdbx_strand_id
1 'polypeptide(L)'
;MRKQIRLPIFLLVIASGLYLGCTKEEDPVKYSLSISITPKGAGSVNPSGGTFDEDEQLSISAIPAEGYSFSKWSGDITGNSNPLNFRITADVDLIAEFVLIDLDGDGVPNDRDECPNTPQGEQVDDKGCSSSQVDSDGDGVSDADDLCPDTPESENADENGCSESQKDDDGDGIVNSLDQCPDTPEGETVDGNGCSESQKDADGDGVVNSLDQCPGTPDGETVDETGCSSSQLDSDADGVIDELDQCSDTPAGANVDENGCASSQKDTDGDGVTDDQDQCADTPAGEEVDEFGCSESETDGDGDGITNDLDQCPGTPEGESVDENGCSDSQKDSDGDGVQDQDDLCPNTPNGATVDANGCADSQKDSDNDGVNDNNDDCPNTPNGESVDANGCSDSQKDSDADGVTDDRDNCSGTPAGESVDANGCSESQKDSDNDGVSNDLDQCPGTPTGETVNSEGCSESQIDDDGDGVPNSQDQCPDTAPGSTIDAYGCSASQNDNDPPSITSIEVTNITETSFTVDWRLNEGSKGYIRFGTASGVYVGSTNIENSFLTRHIQTVGGNNPFPLNPNTTYYWQIYVEDQYGNTEFSPEYSTKTLEEVGSDQRPFIISPQYYDPEGVWGCCPDEDGYTFTIPTDPNYSYNYKVDWGDGHVDTNVTGDISHSYEPGEYRDVKITGDFPRLYYHAPSSYGLTHRGGYIIKQWGDIEWENLERALNFPRVSLTASDVPNLNNISSLAHMFDGTTISNIPNFDQWDLSNITDLSYMFHASNFNQNISYLDVSNVSNMSGMFSGGSRNTGGIGGSDWVRNPFNQDISNWDVSNVTDMSNMFSASDFNQDISSWNVSKVTDMSGMFYASTFNQNISNWDVSQVTSMAGMFQGFDNISTGQNVSNFDQNISSWNVSKVKDMQSMFANAVVFNQDLSSWDVMEVTNCTGFSANTPSWNQAKPNLVNCGDINADPGY
;
A
#
# COMPACT_ATOMS: atom_id res chain seq x y z
N MET A 1 -80.75 66.33 14.73
CA MET A 1 -81.11 67.44 13.82
C MET A 1 -80.31 67.28 12.54
N ARG A 2 -80.97 67.44 11.38
CA ARG A 2 -80.45 67.34 9.99
C ARG A 2 -79.96 65.93 9.59
N LYS A 3 -80.67 65.12 8.80
CA LYS A 3 -81.40 65.38 7.54
C LYS A 3 -80.41 65.98 6.55
N GLN A 4 -79.88 65.22 5.60
CA GLN A 4 -80.42 65.05 4.24
C GLN A 4 -79.22 64.57 3.38
N ILE A 5 -79.29 63.83 2.28
CA ILE A 5 -80.35 63.30 1.41
C ILE A 5 -79.57 62.41 0.41
N ARG A 6 -79.95 61.14 0.24
CA ARG A 6 -80.81 60.62 -0.86
C ARG A 6 -80.11 60.75 -2.23
N LEU A 7 -80.16 59.80 -3.16
CA LEU A 7 -81.11 58.74 -3.54
C LEU A 7 -80.56 58.19 -4.89
N PRO A 8 -81.28 57.35 -5.67
CA PRO A 8 -81.99 56.08 -5.44
C PRO A 8 -81.39 54.97 -6.35
N ILE A 9 -81.45 53.67 -6.04
CA ILE A 9 -82.63 52.78 -5.90
C ILE A 9 -83.42 52.58 -7.21
N PHE A 10 -83.37 51.36 -7.73
CA PHE A 10 -84.56 50.60 -8.11
C PHE A 10 -84.39 49.20 -7.48
N LEU A 11 -85.13 48.84 -6.42
CA LEU A 11 -86.46 48.18 -6.45
C LEU A 11 -86.42 46.93 -7.35
N LEU A 12 -86.71 45.70 -6.89
CA LEU A 12 -87.89 45.31 -6.10
C LEU A 12 -87.76 43.87 -5.54
N VAL A 13 -87.95 43.73 -4.23
CA VAL A 13 -88.62 42.70 -3.39
C VAL A 13 -89.10 41.38 -4.06
N ILE A 14 -88.79 40.20 -3.48
CA ILE A 14 -89.70 39.30 -2.71
C ILE A 14 -88.98 37.99 -2.28
N ALA A 15 -89.11 37.74 -0.97
CA ALA A 15 -89.11 36.51 -0.16
C ALA A 15 -88.87 35.09 -0.76
N SER A 16 -88.03 34.37 -0.02
CA SER A 16 -88.14 32.95 0.39
C SER A 16 -88.03 31.85 -0.67
N GLY A 17 -86.92 31.11 -0.63
CA GLY A 17 -86.81 29.77 -1.16
C GLY A 17 -85.41 29.20 -0.93
N LEU A 18 -85.31 28.15 -0.12
CA LEU A 18 -84.18 27.23 -0.16
C LEU A 18 -83.96 26.83 -1.63
N TYR A 19 -82.74 27.00 -2.12
CA TYR A 19 -82.25 26.31 -3.32
C TYR A 19 -80.93 25.64 -2.98
N LEU A 20 -80.97 24.31 -2.91
CA LEU A 20 -79.83 23.48 -3.30
C LEU A 20 -79.44 23.91 -4.72
N GLY A 21 -78.25 24.47 -4.86
CA GLY A 21 -77.60 24.64 -6.15
C GLY A 21 -76.32 23.81 -6.13
N CYS A 22 -76.33 22.67 -6.81
CA CYS A 22 -75.10 22.01 -7.22
C CYS A 22 -74.41 22.92 -8.26
N THR A 23 -73.27 23.51 -7.90
CA THR A 23 -72.24 23.84 -8.88
C THR A 23 -71.36 22.60 -8.99
N LYS A 24 -71.29 22.02 -10.17
CA LYS A 24 -70.29 21.02 -10.50
C LYS A 24 -68.96 21.78 -10.50
N GLU A 25 -68.13 21.61 -9.47
CA GLU A 25 -66.71 21.89 -9.60
C GLU A 25 -66.24 21.05 -10.79
N GLU A 26 -65.68 21.72 -11.81
CA GLU A 26 -64.87 20.99 -12.78
C GLU A 26 -63.61 20.60 -12.03
N ASP A 27 -63.33 19.30 -11.99
CA ASP A 27 -62.13 18.78 -11.35
C ASP A 27 -60.90 19.50 -11.92
N PRO A 28 -59.93 19.91 -11.08
CA PRO A 28 -58.72 20.57 -11.55
C PRO A 28 -58.03 19.72 -12.62
N VAL A 29 -57.56 20.36 -13.70
CA VAL A 29 -56.79 19.68 -14.74
C VAL A 29 -55.48 19.20 -14.11
N LYS A 30 -55.22 17.91 -14.25
CA LYS A 30 -54.01 17.26 -13.72
C LYS A 30 -53.13 16.77 -14.85
N TYR A 31 -51.82 16.87 -14.65
CA TYR A 31 -50.80 16.37 -15.56
C TYR A 31 -49.96 15.29 -14.86
N SER A 32 -49.55 14.28 -15.63
CA SER A 32 -48.69 13.22 -15.12
C SER A 32 -47.21 13.55 -15.29
N LEU A 33 -46.43 13.22 -14.28
CA LEU A 33 -44.98 13.19 -14.34
C LEU A 33 -44.52 11.74 -14.22
N SER A 34 -43.86 11.24 -15.25
CA SER A 34 -43.19 9.94 -15.23
C SER A 34 -41.69 10.16 -15.13
N ILE A 35 -41.02 9.40 -14.28
CA ILE A 35 -39.56 9.46 -14.15
C ILE A 35 -39.00 8.06 -14.30
N SER A 36 -37.92 7.95 -15.07
CA SER A 36 -37.12 6.74 -15.21
C SER A 36 -35.67 7.00 -14.84
N ILE A 37 -34.96 5.96 -14.45
CA ILE A 37 -33.56 6.03 -14.00
C ILE A 37 -32.72 5.19 -14.96
N THR A 38 -31.58 5.72 -15.37
CA THR A 38 -30.64 5.06 -16.28
C THR A 38 -29.21 5.21 -15.75
N PRO A 39 -28.44 4.11 -15.57
CA PRO A 39 -28.89 2.72 -15.64
C PRO A 39 -29.83 2.36 -14.48
N LYS A 40 -30.62 1.29 -14.62
CA LYS A 40 -31.61 0.89 -13.60
C LYS A 40 -30.88 0.50 -12.30
N GLY A 41 -31.25 1.12 -11.18
CA GLY A 41 -30.59 0.90 -9.88
C GLY A 41 -29.48 1.90 -9.55
N ALA A 42 -29.11 2.78 -10.49
CA ALA A 42 -28.05 3.77 -10.30
C ALA A 42 -28.39 4.93 -9.35
N GLY A 43 -29.61 4.97 -8.83
CA GLY A 43 -30.07 6.03 -7.96
C GLY A 43 -31.58 6.01 -7.80
N SER A 44 -32.10 7.08 -7.22
CA SER A 44 -33.52 7.33 -7.05
C SER A 44 -33.84 8.79 -7.41
N VAL A 45 -35.12 9.10 -7.55
CA VAL A 45 -35.58 10.48 -7.81
C VAL A 45 -36.70 10.81 -6.84
N ASN A 46 -36.67 12.01 -6.25
CA ASN A 46 -37.68 12.50 -5.32
C ASN A 46 -38.24 13.87 -5.76
N PRO A 47 -39.55 14.01 -5.98
CA PRO A 47 -40.56 12.95 -6.01
C PRO A 47 -40.34 12.01 -7.21
N SER A 48 -40.66 10.72 -7.07
CA SER A 48 -40.44 9.68 -8.09
C SER A 48 -41.42 9.71 -9.27
N GLY A 49 -42.27 10.74 -9.34
CA GLY A 49 -43.36 10.89 -10.30
C GLY A 49 -44.72 11.04 -9.61
N GLY A 50 -45.77 11.22 -10.39
CA GLY A 50 -47.13 11.39 -9.86
C GLY A 50 -48.06 12.17 -10.78
N THR A 51 -49.21 12.57 -10.24
CA THR A 51 -50.14 13.48 -10.91
C THR A 51 -50.26 14.77 -10.12
N PHE A 52 -50.06 15.89 -10.78
CA PHE A 52 -49.94 17.22 -10.19
C PHE A 52 -50.97 18.16 -10.81
N ASP A 53 -51.37 19.20 -10.08
CA ASP A 53 -52.33 20.17 -10.59
C ASP A 53 -51.66 21.08 -11.64
N GLU A 54 -52.42 21.54 -12.65
CA GLU A 54 -51.93 22.50 -13.66
C GLU A 54 -51.29 23.74 -12.98
N ASP A 55 -50.12 24.17 -13.48
CA ASP A 55 -49.30 25.27 -12.99
C ASP A 55 -48.60 25.06 -11.61
N GLU A 56 -48.68 23.86 -11.04
CA GLU A 56 -47.95 23.48 -9.82
C GLU A 56 -46.42 23.55 -10.04
N GLN A 57 -45.71 24.07 -9.04
CA GLN A 57 -44.25 24.21 -9.07
C GLN A 57 -43.61 22.98 -8.43
N LEU A 58 -42.80 22.25 -9.19
CA LEU A 58 -42.14 21.01 -8.78
C LEU A 58 -40.63 21.24 -8.64
N SER A 59 -40.06 20.64 -7.59
CA SER A 59 -38.61 20.52 -7.36
C SER A 59 -38.26 19.05 -7.27
N ILE A 60 -37.40 18.57 -8.17
CA ILE A 60 -37.13 17.15 -8.36
C ILE A 60 -35.65 16.88 -8.21
N SER A 61 -35.29 16.05 -7.25
CA SER A 61 -33.90 15.71 -6.93
C SER A 61 -33.58 14.30 -7.37
N ALA A 62 -32.50 14.13 -8.13
CA ALA A 62 -31.86 12.85 -8.38
C ALA A 62 -30.90 12.54 -7.22
N ILE A 63 -31.00 11.35 -6.64
CA ILE A 63 -30.21 10.89 -5.50
C ILE A 63 -29.42 9.68 -6.01
N PRO A 64 -28.10 9.77 -6.19
CA PRO A 64 -27.30 8.65 -6.67
C PRO A 64 -27.30 7.48 -5.69
N ALA A 65 -27.22 6.25 -6.22
CA ALA A 65 -26.93 5.07 -5.42
C ALA A 65 -25.42 4.98 -5.14
N GLU A 66 -25.02 4.13 -4.19
CA GLU A 66 -23.61 3.85 -3.93
C GLU A 66 -22.88 3.44 -5.23
N GLY A 67 -21.72 4.04 -5.48
CA GLY A 67 -20.95 3.84 -6.72
C GLY A 67 -21.43 4.63 -7.94
N TYR A 68 -22.48 5.46 -7.84
CA TYR A 68 -23.00 6.27 -8.94
C TYR A 68 -22.97 7.77 -8.65
N SER A 69 -22.87 8.59 -9.70
CA SER A 69 -23.06 10.04 -9.65
C SER A 69 -24.14 10.49 -10.64
N PHE A 70 -24.89 11.54 -10.30
CA PHE A 70 -25.90 12.09 -11.20
C PHE A 70 -25.23 12.83 -12.36
N SER A 71 -25.54 12.43 -13.59
CA SER A 71 -24.97 13.03 -14.80
C SER A 71 -25.85 14.16 -15.34
N LYS A 72 -27.12 13.86 -15.66
CA LYS A 72 -28.06 14.84 -16.23
C LYS A 72 -29.50 14.32 -16.23
N TRP A 73 -30.44 15.26 -16.42
CA TRP A 73 -31.81 15.00 -16.82
C TRP A 73 -31.89 14.92 -18.34
N SER A 74 -32.67 13.96 -18.83
CA SER A 74 -33.11 13.88 -20.22
C SER A 74 -34.60 13.52 -20.33
N GLY A 75 -35.12 13.40 -21.55
CA GLY A 75 -36.56 13.32 -21.83
C GLY A 75 -37.12 14.68 -22.26
N ASP A 76 -38.27 15.06 -21.70
CA ASP A 76 -38.97 16.30 -22.06
C ASP A 76 -38.27 17.56 -21.51
N ILE A 77 -37.54 17.43 -20.40
CA ILE A 77 -36.69 18.49 -19.84
C ILE A 77 -35.26 17.95 -19.80
N THR A 78 -34.34 18.73 -20.36
CA THR A 78 -32.91 18.38 -20.41
C THR A 78 -32.11 19.40 -19.62
N GLY A 79 -31.10 18.93 -18.89
CA GLY A 79 -30.22 19.79 -18.10
C GLY A 79 -29.48 19.03 -17.02
N ASN A 80 -28.48 19.66 -16.42
CA ASN A 80 -27.64 19.08 -15.38
C ASN A 80 -27.93 19.63 -13.97
N SER A 81 -28.93 20.51 -13.82
CA SER A 81 -29.30 21.06 -12.51
C SER A 81 -30.03 20.03 -11.65
N ASN A 82 -29.53 19.82 -10.43
CA ASN A 82 -30.12 18.93 -9.44
C ASN A 82 -30.12 19.67 -8.08
N PRO A 83 -31.28 20.04 -7.50
CA PRO A 83 -32.65 19.71 -7.92
C PRO A 83 -33.09 20.43 -9.22
N LEU A 84 -33.88 19.74 -10.05
CA LEU A 84 -34.57 20.29 -11.21
C LEU A 84 -35.87 20.98 -10.79
N ASN A 85 -35.98 22.27 -11.10
CA ASN A 85 -37.14 23.08 -10.76
C ASN A 85 -37.93 23.48 -12.02
N PHE A 86 -39.22 23.15 -12.09
CA PHE A 86 -40.09 23.55 -13.21
C PHE A 86 -41.57 23.64 -12.81
N ARG A 87 -42.42 24.19 -13.71
CA ARG A 87 -43.89 24.19 -13.57
C ARG A 87 -44.50 23.17 -14.51
N ILE A 88 -45.42 22.35 -14.02
CA ILE A 88 -46.08 21.35 -14.84
C ILE A 88 -47.29 21.95 -15.58
N THR A 89 -47.26 21.90 -16.92
CA THR A 89 -48.30 22.47 -17.81
C THR A 89 -48.77 21.49 -18.89
N ALA A 90 -48.19 20.29 -18.89
CA ALA A 90 -48.48 19.15 -19.75
C ALA A 90 -47.95 17.89 -19.04
N ASP A 91 -48.29 16.70 -19.56
CA ASP A 91 -47.63 15.46 -19.12
C ASP A 91 -46.12 15.55 -19.44
N VAL A 92 -45.27 15.11 -18.51
CA VAL A 92 -43.80 15.22 -18.60
C VAL A 92 -43.17 13.85 -18.34
N ASP A 93 -42.32 13.40 -19.25
CA ASP A 93 -41.47 12.22 -19.07
C ASP A 93 -40.00 12.66 -18.86
N LEU A 94 -39.42 12.30 -17.71
CA LEU A 94 -38.03 12.56 -17.35
C LEU A 94 -37.22 11.28 -17.22
N ILE A 95 -35.93 11.41 -17.50
CA ILE A 95 -34.93 10.38 -17.27
C ILE A 95 -33.83 11.00 -16.41
N ALA A 96 -33.57 10.44 -15.23
CA ALA A 96 -32.37 10.72 -14.47
C ALA A 96 -31.27 9.79 -14.97
N GLU A 97 -30.26 10.36 -15.64
CA GLU A 97 -29.08 9.63 -16.08
C GLU A 97 -27.98 9.75 -15.02
N PHE A 98 -27.46 8.61 -14.59
CA PHE A 98 -26.35 8.45 -13.67
C PHE A 98 -25.20 7.75 -14.39
N VAL A 99 -24.00 7.97 -13.92
CA VAL A 99 -22.78 7.28 -14.36
C VAL A 99 -22.12 6.65 -13.15
N LEU A 100 -21.42 5.53 -13.34
CA LEU A 100 -20.57 5.02 -12.26
C LEU A 100 -19.52 6.07 -11.91
N ILE A 101 -19.15 6.12 -10.64
CA ILE A 101 -18.09 7.00 -10.17
C ILE A 101 -16.77 6.45 -10.73
N ASP A 102 -16.01 7.35 -11.32
CA ASP A 102 -14.67 7.19 -11.86
C ASP A 102 -13.89 8.38 -11.27
N LEU A 103 -13.17 8.13 -10.18
CA LEU A 103 -12.59 9.16 -9.31
C LEU A 103 -11.36 9.83 -9.93
N ASP A 104 -10.54 9.08 -10.65
CA ASP A 104 -9.31 9.58 -11.28
C ASP A 104 -9.50 9.92 -12.78
N GLY A 105 -10.61 9.47 -13.38
CA GLY A 105 -11.03 9.83 -14.73
C GLY A 105 -10.28 9.04 -15.82
N ASP A 106 -9.76 7.86 -15.50
CA ASP A 106 -9.00 7.00 -16.41
C ASP A 106 -9.90 6.20 -17.38
N GLY A 107 -11.22 6.18 -17.13
CA GLY A 107 -12.24 5.50 -17.91
C GLY A 107 -12.68 4.14 -17.36
N VAL A 108 -12.12 3.70 -16.23
CA VAL A 108 -12.50 2.51 -15.48
C VAL A 108 -13.22 2.92 -14.19
N PRO A 109 -14.50 2.52 -14.02
CA PRO A 109 -15.23 2.80 -12.79
C PRO A 109 -14.59 2.22 -11.53
N ASN A 110 -14.69 2.95 -10.41
CA ASN A 110 -14.09 2.61 -9.11
C ASN A 110 -14.40 1.21 -8.57
N ASP A 111 -15.54 0.62 -8.92
CA ASP A 111 -15.93 -0.72 -8.50
C ASP A 111 -15.16 -1.83 -9.24
N ARG A 112 -14.41 -1.46 -10.27
CA ARG A 112 -13.60 -2.33 -11.14
C ARG A 112 -12.16 -1.82 -11.31
N ASP A 113 -11.84 -0.72 -10.66
CA ASP A 113 -10.55 -0.05 -10.75
C ASP A 113 -9.64 -0.54 -9.62
N GLU A 114 -8.61 -1.30 -9.99
CA GLU A 114 -7.57 -1.80 -9.08
C GLU A 114 -6.46 -0.76 -8.87
N CYS A 115 -6.44 0.31 -9.67
CA CYS A 115 -5.46 1.40 -9.64
C CYS A 115 -6.14 2.77 -9.47
N PRO A 116 -6.78 3.05 -8.32
CA PRO A 116 -7.70 4.19 -8.10
C PRO A 116 -7.08 5.61 -8.14
N ASN A 117 -5.84 5.74 -8.59
CA ASN A 117 -5.09 7.01 -8.67
C ASN A 117 -4.26 7.11 -9.97
N THR A 118 -4.74 6.54 -11.06
CA THR A 118 -4.02 6.52 -12.33
C THR A 118 -3.81 7.93 -12.90
N PRO A 119 -2.56 8.30 -13.25
CA PRO A 119 -2.28 9.63 -13.77
C PRO A 119 -3.12 9.98 -15.01
N GLN A 120 -3.74 11.16 -14.97
CA GLN A 120 -4.65 11.61 -16.02
C GLN A 120 -3.98 11.66 -17.41
N GLY A 121 -4.49 10.83 -18.33
CA GLY A 121 -4.07 10.80 -19.75
C GLY A 121 -3.21 9.62 -20.15
N GLU A 122 -2.86 8.73 -19.21
CA GLU A 122 -2.21 7.46 -19.51
C GLU A 122 -3.18 6.46 -20.14
N GLN A 123 -2.64 5.43 -20.81
CA GLN A 123 -3.46 4.33 -21.33
C GLN A 123 -3.50 3.24 -20.27
N VAL A 124 -4.70 2.89 -19.86
CA VAL A 124 -4.96 1.90 -18.81
C VAL A 124 -5.47 0.59 -19.39
N ASP A 125 -5.24 -0.50 -18.66
CA ASP A 125 -5.82 -1.80 -18.95
C ASP A 125 -7.28 -1.91 -18.46
N ASP A 126 -7.85 -3.11 -18.53
CA ASP A 126 -9.25 -3.35 -18.14
C ASP A 126 -9.52 -3.22 -16.63
N LYS A 127 -8.46 -3.07 -15.82
CA LYS A 127 -8.46 -2.91 -14.36
C LYS A 127 -8.12 -1.48 -13.91
N GLY A 128 -7.97 -0.54 -14.85
CA GLY A 128 -7.63 0.85 -14.54
C GLY A 128 -6.14 1.09 -14.30
N CYS A 129 -5.29 0.08 -14.48
CA CYS A 129 -3.86 0.20 -14.25
C CYS A 129 -3.14 0.63 -15.51
N SER A 130 -2.32 1.68 -15.40
CA SER A 130 -1.38 2.05 -16.45
C SER A 130 -0.08 1.25 -16.32
N SER A 131 0.70 1.19 -17.39
CA SER A 131 2.03 0.54 -17.37
C SER A 131 3.01 1.16 -16.35
N SER A 132 2.73 2.35 -15.83
CA SER A 132 3.55 3.00 -14.80
C SER A 132 3.19 2.56 -13.37
N GLN A 133 2.18 1.71 -13.20
CA GLN A 133 1.67 1.27 -11.89
C GLN A 133 1.64 -0.26 -11.73
N VAL A 134 1.99 -1.01 -12.79
CA VAL A 134 2.11 -2.47 -12.70
C VAL A 134 3.37 -2.78 -11.91
N ASP A 135 3.24 -3.57 -10.85
CA ASP A 135 4.30 -4.08 -9.99
C ASP A 135 4.08 -5.61 -9.94
N SER A 136 4.89 -6.34 -10.71
CA SER A 136 4.68 -7.76 -11.01
C SER A 136 5.15 -8.68 -9.88
N ASP A 137 6.16 -8.29 -9.11
CA ASP A 137 6.72 -9.08 -8.01
C ASP A 137 6.28 -8.58 -6.61
N GLY A 138 5.60 -7.43 -6.55
CA GLY A 138 4.92 -6.90 -5.37
C GLY A 138 5.86 -6.25 -4.37
N ASP A 139 7.02 -5.80 -4.83
CA ASP A 139 8.09 -5.26 -3.99
C ASP A 139 7.91 -3.77 -3.65
N GLY A 140 6.93 -3.11 -4.29
CA GLY A 140 6.58 -1.71 -4.10
C GLY A 140 7.15 -0.75 -5.16
N VAL A 141 7.86 -1.25 -6.18
CA VAL A 141 8.37 -0.50 -7.32
C VAL A 141 7.70 -1.01 -8.60
N SER A 142 7.22 -0.10 -9.46
CA SER A 142 6.55 -0.53 -10.70
C SER A 142 7.55 -1.13 -11.68
N ASP A 143 7.14 -2.12 -12.49
CA ASP A 143 7.90 -2.79 -13.55
C ASP A 143 8.68 -1.85 -14.48
N ALA A 144 8.20 -0.61 -14.67
CA ALA A 144 8.83 0.39 -15.52
C ALA A 144 10.07 1.05 -14.90
N ASP A 145 10.11 1.12 -13.57
CA ASP A 145 11.15 1.73 -12.75
C ASP A 145 11.97 0.68 -11.97
N ASP A 146 11.51 -0.57 -11.96
CA ASP A 146 12.12 -1.70 -11.30
C ASP A 146 13.30 -2.28 -12.13
N LEU A 147 14.48 -2.28 -11.51
CA LEU A 147 15.72 -2.82 -12.05
C LEU A 147 15.94 -4.30 -11.67
N CYS A 148 15.13 -4.84 -10.76
CA CYS A 148 15.22 -6.16 -10.14
C CYS A 148 13.85 -6.88 -10.14
N PRO A 149 13.32 -7.27 -11.31
CA PRO A 149 11.93 -7.74 -11.53
C PRO A 149 11.51 -9.09 -10.91
N ASP A 150 12.33 -9.64 -10.02
CA ASP A 150 12.11 -10.90 -9.32
C ASP A 150 12.50 -10.79 -7.84
N THR A 151 12.26 -9.64 -7.22
CA THR A 151 12.59 -9.39 -5.82
C THR A 151 11.74 -10.27 -4.91
N PRO A 152 12.37 -11.12 -4.08
CA PRO A 152 11.61 -12.06 -3.25
C PRO A 152 10.69 -11.34 -2.27
N GLU A 153 9.40 -11.69 -2.24
CA GLU A 153 8.33 -11.13 -1.38
C GLU A 153 8.68 -11.04 0.14
N SER A 154 9.68 -11.78 0.61
CA SER A 154 10.16 -11.76 2.00
C SER A 154 11.25 -10.72 2.30
N GLU A 155 11.79 -10.07 1.28
CA GLU A 155 12.90 -9.11 1.38
C GLU A 155 12.40 -7.69 1.06
N ASN A 156 13.01 -6.68 1.66
CA ASN A 156 12.62 -5.29 1.38
C ASN A 156 13.43 -4.79 0.18
N ALA A 157 12.74 -4.40 -0.89
CA ALA A 157 13.31 -3.71 -2.03
C ALA A 157 13.69 -2.26 -1.70
N ASP A 158 14.68 -1.73 -2.40
CA ASP A 158 15.04 -0.32 -2.39
C ASP A 158 14.28 0.48 -3.46
N GLU A 159 14.69 1.73 -3.71
CA GLU A 159 14.01 2.62 -4.66
C GLU A 159 14.10 2.18 -6.13
N ASN A 160 14.95 1.20 -6.44
CA ASN A 160 15.09 0.62 -7.78
C ASN A 160 14.51 -0.81 -7.86
N GLY A 161 13.72 -1.22 -6.86
CA GLY A 161 13.15 -2.57 -6.79
C GLY A 161 14.15 -3.63 -6.37
N CYS A 162 15.35 -3.28 -5.89
CA CYS A 162 16.38 -4.27 -5.57
C CYS A 162 16.47 -4.54 -4.07
N SER A 163 16.41 -5.81 -3.67
CA SER A 163 16.74 -6.18 -2.29
C SER A 163 18.26 -6.20 -2.05
N GLU A 164 18.68 -6.19 -0.79
CA GLU A 164 20.09 -6.30 -0.42
C GLU A 164 20.77 -7.57 -0.94
N SER A 165 20.01 -8.63 -1.23
CA SER A 165 20.56 -9.87 -1.79
C SER A 165 20.85 -9.79 -3.29
N GLN A 166 20.29 -8.79 -3.99
CA GLN A 166 20.39 -8.59 -5.44
C GLN A 166 21.31 -7.42 -5.83
N LYS A 167 21.73 -6.56 -4.90
CA LYS A 167 22.60 -5.43 -5.20
C LYS A 167 23.99 -5.85 -5.66
N ASP A 168 24.48 -5.14 -6.67
CA ASP A 168 25.81 -5.23 -7.27
C ASP A 168 26.24 -3.79 -7.59
N ASP A 169 26.93 -3.14 -6.64
CA ASP A 169 27.17 -1.69 -6.63
C ASP A 169 28.17 -1.24 -7.71
N ASP A 170 29.11 -2.11 -8.10
CA ASP A 170 30.12 -1.82 -9.12
C ASP A 170 29.80 -2.46 -10.49
N GLY A 171 28.76 -3.30 -10.56
CA GLY A 171 28.18 -3.83 -11.79
C GLY A 171 29.05 -4.89 -12.47
N ASP A 172 29.88 -5.59 -11.69
CA ASP A 172 30.82 -6.58 -12.19
C ASP A 172 30.19 -7.98 -12.41
N GLY A 173 28.94 -8.15 -11.97
CA GLY A 173 28.15 -9.37 -12.07
C GLY A 173 28.16 -10.24 -10.81
N ILE A 174 28.76 -9.80 -9.71
CA ILE A 174 28.80 -10.47 -8.41
C ILE A 174 28.11 -9.58 -7.37
N VAL A 175 27.04 -10.10 -6.76
CA VAL A 175 26.28 -9.32 -5.75
C VAL A 175 27.14 -8.96 -4.53
N ASN A 176 26.91 -7.77 -3.96
CA ASN A 176 27.64 -7.17 -2.84
C ASN A 176 27.88 -8.12 -1.65
N SER A 177 26.93 -9.03 -1.40
CA SER A 177 27.03 -9.99 -0.29
C SER A 177 28.07 -11.10 -0.50
N LEU A 178 28.47 -11.34 -1.76
CA LEU A 178 29.47 -12.31 -2.18
C LEU A 178 30.74 -11.65 -2.73
N ASP A 179 30.65 -10.36 -3.07
CA ASP A 179 31.75 -9.58 -3.62
C ASP A 179 32.76 -9.16 -2.53
N GLN A 180 34.03 -9.48 -2.77
CA GLN A 180 35.17 -9.15 -1.91
C GLN A 180 35.95 -7.94 -2.44
N CYS A 181 35.60 -7.43 -3.61
CA CYS A 181 36.26 -6.35 -4.32
C CYS A 181 35.24 -5.27 -4.80
N PRO A 182 34.56 -4.56 -3.88
CA PRO A 182 33.40 -3.69 -4.14
C PRO A 182 33.65 -2.39 -4.92
N ASP A 183 34.79 -2.27 -5.59
CA ASP A 183 35.20 -1.10 -6.38
C ASP A 183 35.87 -1.55 -7.70
N THR A 184 35.39 -2.64 -8.31
CA THR A 184 35.95 -3.21 -9.54
C THR A 184 35.78 -2.27 -10.74
N PRO A 185 36.87 -1.95 -11.46
CA PRO A 185 36.79 -1.04 -12.60
C PRO A 185 35.86 -1.55 -13.72
N GLU A 186 34.95 -0.69 -14.17
CA GLU A 186 33.95 -0.97 -15.21
C GLU A 186 34.58 -1.59 -16.48
N GLY A 187 34.16 -2.81 -16.82
CA GLY A 187 34.56 -3.54 -18.02
C GLY A 187 35.72 -4.52 -17.86
N GLU A 188 36.25 -4.70 -16.65
CA GLU A 188 37.20 -5.78 -16.34
C GLU A 188 36.47 -7.11 -16.08
N THR A 189 37.12 -8.24 -16.38
CA THR A 189 36.55 -9.57 -16.12
C THR A 189 36.92 -10.02 -14.71
N VAL A 190 35.93 -10.39 -13.91
CA VAL A 190 36.10 -10.76 -12.49
C VAL A 190 36.04 -12.26 -12.27
N ASP A 191 36.63 -12.73 -11.16
CA ASP A 191 36.49 -14.10 -10.70
C ASP A 191 35.27 -14.29 -9.79
N GLY A 192 35.10 -15.48 -9.22
CA GLY A 192 33.91 -15.82 -8.41
C GLY A 192 33.76 -15.04 -7.11
N ASN A 193 34.70 -14.17 -6.74
CA ASN A 193 34.64 -13.28 -5.58
C ASN A 193 34.52 -11.80 -5.98
N GLY A 194 34.22 -11.47 -7.24
CA GLY A 194 34.11 -10.08 -7.73
C GLY A 194 35.44 -9.38 -7.95
N CYS A 195 36.57 -10.10 -7.87
CA CYS A 195 37.88 -9.48 -8.02
C CYS A 195 38.40 -9.58 -9.45
N SER A 196 38.73 -8.44 -10.05
CA SER A 196 39.52 -8.38 -11.28
C SER A 196 41.01 -8.63 -11.02
N GLU A 197 41.77 -8.98 -12.06
CA GLU A 197 43.22 -9.20 -11.94
C GLU A 197 43.97 -7.96 -11.44
N SER A 198 43.42 -6.77 -11.64
CA SER A 198 44.03 -5.51 -11.21
C SER A 198 43.93 -5.26 -9.70
N GLN A 199 42.99 -5.92 -9.01
CA GLN A 199 42.73 -5.77 -7.57
C GLN A 199 43.23 -6.94 -6.72
N LYS A 200 43.68 -8.04 -7.33
CA LYS A 200 44.17 -9.20 -6.58
C LYS A 200 45.40 -8.84 -5.77
N ASP A 201 45.37 -9.21 -4.50
CA ASP A 201 46.47 -9.16 -3.54
C ASP A 201 46.59 -10.60 -2.98
N ALA A 202 47.55 -11.35 -3.49
CA ALA A 202 47.63 -12.79 -3.29
C ALA A 202 48.09 -13.21 -1.89
N ASP A 203 48.81 -12.34 -1.19
CA ASP A 203 49.33 -12.59 0.16
C ASP A 203 48.72 -11.66 1.23
N GLY A 204 47.93 -10.66 0.84
CA GLY A 204 47.13 -9.83 1.73
C GLY A 204 47.93 -8.79 2.49
N ASP A 205 49.10 -8.41 1.98
CA ASP A 205 49.99 -7.44 2.64
C ASP A 205 49.58 -5.96 2.42
N GLY A 206 48.58 -5.75 1.56
CA GLY A 206 48.02 -4.43 1.22
C GLY A 206 48.57 -3.83 -0.08
N VAL A 207 49.37 -4.56 -0.85
CA VAL A 207 49.87 -4.17 -2.17
C VAL A 207 49.37 -5.15 -3.23
N VAL A 208 48.64 -4.65 -4.23
CA VAL A 208 48.10 -5.50 -5.31
C VAL A 208 49.21 -6.17 -6.12
N ASN A 209 48.97 -7.40 -6.59
CA ASN A 209 49.90 -8.26 -7.31
C ASN A 209 50.66 -7.58 -8.46
N SER A 210 50.02 -6.61 -9.12
CA SER A 210 50.64 -5.88 -10.24
C SER A 210 51.71 -4.87 -9.82
N LEU A 211 51.71 -4.46 -8.55
CA LEU A 211 52.65 -3.52 -7.93
C LEU A 211 53.52 -4.17 -6.85
N ASP A 212 53.10 -5.34 -6.35
CA ASP A 212 53.83 -6.13 -5.36
C ASP A 212 55.08 -6.78 -5.97
N GLN A 213 56.23 -6.45 -5.39
CA GLN A 213 57.54 -6.96 -5.77
C GLN A 213 58.01 -8.08 -4.84
N CYS A 214 57.29 -8.36 -3.76
CA CYS A 214 57.62 -9.34 -2.73
C CYS A 214 56.45 -10.29 -2.41
N PRO A 215 55.89 -11.00 -3.41
CA PRO A 215 54.76 -11.91 -3.20
C PRO A 215 55.10 -13.05 -2.23
N GLY A 216 54.20 -13.26 -1.27
CA GLY A 216 54.34 -14.23 -0.18
C GLY A 216 54.85 -13.61 1.13
N THR A 217 54.63 -12.32 1.36
CA THR A 217 54.90 -11.65 2.62
C THR A 217 54.18 -12.36 3.78
N PRO A 218 54.90 -12.71 4.87
CA PRO A 218 54.28 -13.37 6.01
C PRO A 218 53.17 -12.53 6.69
N ASP A 219 52.05 -13.18 6.99
CA ASP A 219 50.87 -12.59 7.66
C ASP A 219 51.22 -11.70 8.87
N GLY A 220 50.87 -10.42 8.78
CA GLY A 220 50.98 -9.44 9.87
C GLY A 220 52.31 -8.68 9.96
N GLU A 221 53.22 -8.86 8.99
CA GLU A 221 54.39 -7.99 8.82
C GLU A 221 54.00 -6.67 8.13
N THR A 222 54.72 -5.58 8.43
CA THR A 222 54.48 -4.28 7.80
C THR A 222 55.37 -4.12 6.58
N VAL A 223 54.79 -3.87 5.41
CA VAL A 223 55.49 -3.76 4.14
C VAL A 223 55.72 -2.31 3.71
N ASP A 224 56.67 -2.11 2.80
CA ASP A 224 56.91 -0.83 2.14
C ASP A 224 56.00 -0.61 0.92
N GLU A 225 56.24 0.47 0.16
CA GLU A 225 55.42 0.83 -1.01
C GLU A 225 55.50 -0.15 -2.18
N THR A 226 56.35 -1.18 -2.08
CA THR A 226 56.53 -2.25 -3.06
C THR A 226 56.12 -3.63 -2.55
N GLY A 227 55.45 -3.72 -1.39
CA GLY A 227 55.02 -5.00 -0.80
C GLY A 227 56.12 -5.73 -0.03
N CYS A 228 57.30 -5.13 0.14
CA CYS A 228 58.43 -5.80 0.78
C CYS A 228 58.49 -5.51 2.28
N SER A 229 58.49 -6.58 3.07
CA SER A 229 58.83 -6.53 4.50
C SER A 229 60.34 -6.52 4.69
N SER A 230 60.81 -6.00 5.83
CA SER A 230 62.23 -6.06 6.22
C SER A 230 62.83 -7.47 6.25
N SER A 231 61.99 -8.51 6.32
CA SER A 231 62.42 -9.92 6.25
C SER A 231 62.71 -10.41 4.83
N GLN A 232 62.36 -9.63 3.81
CA GLN A 232 62.53 -9.95 2.38
C GLN A 232 63.51 -8.99 1.67
N LEU A 233 64.05 -7.99 2.37
CA LEU A 233 65.00 -7.04 1.79
C LEU A 233 66.37 -7.68 1.53
N ASP A 234 66.87 -7.50 0.31
CA ASP A 234 68.20 -7.86 -0.18
C ASP A 234 68.78 -6.60 -0.85
N SER A 235 69.58 -5.86 -0.09
CA SER A 235 69.98 -4.48 -0.40
C SER A 235 71.00 -4.36 -1.53
N ASP A 236 71.84 -5.36 -1.75
CA ASP A 236 72.79 -5.41 -2.87
C ASP A 236 72.34 -6.34 -4.02
N ALA A 237 71.15 -6.94 -3.85
CA ALA A 237 70.41 -7.71 -4.85
C ALA A 237 71.20 -8.91 -5.37
N ASP A 238 71.90 -9.58 -4.45
CA ASP A 238 72.76 -10.71 -4.76
C ASP A 238 72.06 -12.07 -4.62
N GLY A 239 70.85 -12.08 -4.05
CA GLY A 239 69.99 -13.24 -3.84
C GLY A 239 69.93 -13.71 -2.39
N VAL A 240 70.61 -13.05 -1.44
CA VAL A 240 70.59 -13.37 0.00
C VAL A 240 70.09 -12.16 0.80
N ILE A 241 69.01 -12.34 1.55
CA ILE A 241 68.42 -11.25 2.35
C ILE A 241 69.41 -10.68 3.37
N ASP A 242 69.27 -9.38 3.66
CA ASP A 242 70.18 -8.59 4.48
C ASP A 242 70.47 -9.19 5.87
N GLU A 243 69.52 -9.95 6.45
CA GLU A 243 69.70 -10.59 7.76
C GLU A 243 70.63 -11.83 7.72
N LEU A 244 70.78 -12.47 6.56
CA LEU A 244 71.59 -13.68 6.34
C LEU A 244 72.88 -13.40 5.55
N ASP A 245 73.00 -12.24 4.91
CA ASP A 245 74.15 -11.86 4.11
C ASP A 245 75.37 -11.43 4.97
N GLN A 246 76.51 -12.08 4.71
CA GLN A 246 77.80 -11.83 5.36
C GLN A 246 78.74 -10.94 4.52
N CYS A 247 78.37 -10.64 3.28
CA CYS A 247 79.13 -9.94 2.26
C CYS A 247 78.33 -8.77 1.65
N SER A 248 77.95 -7.81 2.51
CA SER A 248 77.05 -6.67 2.24
C SER A 248 77.42 -5.63 1.16
N ASP A 249 78.40 -5.91 0.30
CA ASP A 249 78.78 -5.07 -0.83
C ASP A 249 79.10 -5.96 -2.06
N THR A 250 78.34 -7.03 -2.27
CA THR A 250 78.56 -7.97 -3.36
C THR A 250 78.30 -7.29 -4.71
N PRO A 251 79.24 -7.40 -5.69
CA PRO A 251 79.05 -6.75 -6.99
C PRO A 251 77.80 -7.24 -7.71
N ALA A 252 76.88 -6.33 -8.02
CA ALA A 252 75.61 -6.62 -8.70
C ALA A 252 75.76 -7.54 -9.93
N GLY A 253 75.07 -8.68 -9.89
CA GLY A 253 75.09 -9.73 -10.91
C GLY A 253 76.18 -10.80 -10.73
N ALA A 254 76.92 -10.78 -9.62
CA ALA A 254 77.81 -11.88 -9.25
C ALA A 254 77.02 -13.04 -8.63
N ASN A 255 77.37 -14.29 -8.96
CA ASN A 255 76.75 -15.46 -8.33
C ASN A 255 77.30 -15.65 -6.92
N VAL A 256 76.42 -15.67 -5.92
CA VAL A 256 76.78 -15.76 -4.49
C VAL A 256 76.45 -17.11 -3.87
N ASP A 257 77.05 -17.46 -2.73
CA ASP A 257 76.57 -18.60 -1.91
C ASP A 257 75.43 -18.22 -0.96
N GLU A 258 75.01 -19.20 -0.16
CA GLU A 258 74.01 -19.09 0.91
C GLU A 258 74.30 -18.00 1.98
N ASN A 259 75.48 -17.37 1.97
CA ASN A 259 75.83 -16.26 2.86
C ASN A 259 76.06 -14.93 2.10
N GLY A 260 75.63 -14.81 0.85
CA GLY A 260 75.70 -13.57 0.06
C GLY A 260 77.10 -13.23 -0.47
N CYS A 261 78.04 -14.17 -0.48
CA CYS A 261 79.39 -13.89 -0.96
C CYS A 261 79.59 -14.33 -2.42
N ALA A 262 80.00 -13.42 -3.31
CA ALA A 262 80.38 -13.78 -4.69
C ALA A 262 81.62 -14.67 -4.73
N SER A 263 81.75 -15.49 -5.77
CA SER A 263 82.89 -16.40 -5.96
C SER A 263 84.26 -15.72 -5.87
N SER A 264 84.37 -14.46 -6.33
CA SER A 264 85.61 -13.66 -6.24
C SER A 264 85.91 -13.11 -4.84
N GLN A 265 85.02 -13.35 -3.89
CA GLN A 265 85.16 -12.98 -2.48
C GLN A 265 85.27 -14.22 -1.58
N LYS A 266 85.16 -15.43 -2.17
CA LYS A 266 85.32 -16.70 -1.47
C LYS A 266 86.78 -17.09 -1.39
N ASP A 267 87.13 -17.64 -0.25
CA ASP A 267 88.41 -18.25 0.11
C ASP A 267 88.00 -19.50 0.88
N THR A 268 87.57 -20.50 0.11
CA THR A 268 86.72 -21.62 0.55
C THR A 268 87.46 -22.55 1.51
N ASP A 269 88.77 -22.71 1.34
CA ASP A 269 89.62 -23.49 2.23
C ASP A 269 90.38 -22.64 3.28
N GLY A 270 90.30 -21.31 3.17
CA GLY A 270 90.81 -20.33 4.13
C GLY A 270 92.33 -20.21 4.10
N ASP A 271 92.98 -20.60 3.01
CA ASP A 271 94.42 -20.58 2.85
C ASP A 271 94.99 -19.17 2.59
N GLY A 272 94.10 -18.21 2.30
CA GLY A 272 94.41 -16.80 2.07
C GLY A 272 94.54 -16.41 0.60
N VAL A 273 94.27 -17.33 -0.34
CA VAL A 273 94.09 -17.08 -1.77
C VAL A 273 92.61 -17.25 -2.09
N THR A 274 91.99 -16.23 -2.68
CA THR A 274 90.58 -16.33 -3.07
C THR A 274 90.42 -17.36 -4.18
N ASP A 275 89.30 -18.09 -4.20
CA ASP A 275 89.04 -19.23 -5.08
C ASP A 275 89.28 -18.93 -6.57
N ASP A 276 89.19 -17.66 -6.97
CA ASP A 276 89.40 -17.19 -8.34
C ASP A 276 90.89 -17.05 -8.74
N GLN A 277 91.79 -17.01 -7.75
CA GLN A 277 93.24 -17.04 -7.92
C GLN A 277 93.86 -18.37 -7.47
N ASP A 278 93.03 -19.23 -6.89
CA ASP A 278 93.37 -20.58 -6.50
C ASP A 278 93.18 -21.55 -7.67
N GLN A 279 94.21 -22.33 -7.97
CA GLN A 279 94.22 -23.39 -8.99
C GLN A 279 94.09 -24.78 -8.38
N CYS A 280 94.13 -24.94 -7.04
CA CYS A 280 93.71 -26.16 -6.36
C CYS A 280 92.78 -25.82 -5.18
N ALA A 281 91.51 -25.62 -5.52
CA ALA A 281 90.46 -25.05 -4.69
C ALA A 281 90.05 -25.82 -3.41
N ASP A 282 90.76 -26.88 -3.04
CA ASP A 282 90.48 -27.75 -1.88
C ASP A 282 91.76 -28.04 -1.09
N THR A 283 92.65 -27.06 -0.95
CA THR A 283 93.93 -27.28 -0.29
C THR A 283 93.75 -27.45 1.23
N PRO A 284 94.22 -28.57 1.82
CA PRO A 284 93.97 -28.85 3.23
C PRO A 284 94.49 -27.74 4.18
N ALA A 285 93.58 -27.20 4.98
CA ALA A 285 93.84 -26.05 5.86
C ALA A 285 95.14 -26.16 6.70
N GLY A 286 96.06 -25.21 6.49
CA GLY A 286 97.34 -25.08 7.20
C GLY A 286 98.56 -25.68 6.47
N GLU A 287 98.38 -26.27 5.28
CA GLU A 287 99.46 -26.60 4.34
C GLU A 287 99.98 -25.31 3.66
N GLU A 288 101.27 -25.29 3.26
CA GLU A 288 101.82 -24.15 2.51
C GLU A 288 101.53 -24.33 1.02
N VAL A 289 100.62 -23.53 0.48
CA VAL A 289 100.30 -23.47 -0.95
C VAL A 289 101.31 -22.65 -1.76
N ASP A 290 101.35 -22.91 -3.06
CA ASP A 290 102.08 -22.06 -3.99
C ASP A 290 101.26 -20.85 -4.44
N GLU A 291 101.77 -20.08 -5.42
CA GLU A 291 101.12 -18.83 -5.85
C GLU A 291 99.78 -19.04 -6.58
N PHE A 292 99.38 -20.30 -6.75
CA PHE A 292 98.16 -20.75 -7.41
C PHE A 292 97.34 -21.64 -6.47
N GLY A 293 97.49 -21.51 -5.15
CA GLY A 293 96.71 -22.28 -4.18
C GLY A 293 96.86 -23.80 -4.29
N CYS A 294 97.93 -24.29 -4.95
CA CYS A 294 97.97 -25.68 -5.42
C CYS A 294 98.74 -26.68 -4.56
N SER A 295 98.11 -27.83 -4.27
CA SER A 295 98.75 -29.01 -3.65
C SER A 295 98.87 -30.19 -4.63
N GLU A 296 99.70 -31.19 -4.34
CA GLU A 296 100.15 -32.23 -5.31
C GLU A 296 99.03 -33.20 -5.81
N SER A 297 97.74 -32.95 -5.56
CA SER A 297 96.63 -33.91 -5.69
C SER A 297 95.69 -33.82 -6.92
N GLU A 298 95.89 -32.91 -7.89
CA GLU A 298 94.93 -32.63 -8.99
C GLU A 298 95.40 -33.10 -10.40
N THR A 299 94.94 -34.27 -10.90
CA THR A 299 95.45 -34.94 -12.14
C THR A 299 94.40 -35.80 -12.93
N ASP A 300 94.63 -36.05 -14.25
CA ASP A 300 93.82 -36.77 -15.28
C ASP A 300 93.95 -38.32 -15.29
N GLY A 301 92.85 -39.09 -15.35
CA GLY A 301 92.80 -40.51 -14.99
C GLY A 301 92.41 -41.56 -16.05
N ASP A 302 91.60 -41.29 -17.07
CA ASP A 302 91.31 -42.26 -18.15
C ASP A 302 92.02 -41.93 -19.49
N GLY A 303 92.65 -40.76 -19.56
CA GLY A 303 93.65 -40.41 -20.56
C GLY A 303 93.06 -40.14 -21.95
N ASP A 304 91.77 -39.85 -22.01
CA ASP A 304 91.11 -39.32 -23.20
C ASP A 304 91.49 -37.84 -23.47
N GLY A 305 92.14 -37.21 -22.48
CA GLY A 305 92.71 -35.87 -22.54
C GLY A 305 91.97 -34.84 -21.70
N ILE A 306 91.00 -35.25 -20.89
CA ILE A 306 90.21 -34.41 -19.99
C ILE A 306 90.51 -34.80 -18.53
N THR A 307 90.82 -33.83 -17.65
CA THR A 307 91.13 -34.11 -16.23
C THR A 307 89.93 -34.79 -15.55
N ASN A 308 90.18 -35.60 -14.51
CA ASN A 308 89.13 -36.45 -13.91
C ASN A 308 87.88 -35.68 -13.44
N ASP A 309 88.08 -34.40 -13.21
CA ASP A 309 87.14 -33.36 -12.78
C ASP A 309 86.31 -32.76 -13.93
N LEU A 310 86.67 -32.95 -15.22
CA LEU A 310 86.05 -32.29 -16.39
C LEU A 310 85.41 -33.25 -17.43
N ASP A 311 85.44 -34.57 -17.22
CA ASP A 311 84.90 -35.55 -18.17
C ASP A 311 83.41 -35.89 -17.90
N GLN A 312 82.50 -35.61 -18.86
CA GLN A 312 81.05 -35.89 -18.74
C GLN A 312 80.64 -37.27 -19.30
N CYS A 313 81.54 -37.95 -20.01
CA CYS A 313 81.33 -39.29 -20.55
C CYS A 313 82.43 -40.25 -20.05
N PRO A 314 82.51 -40.51 -18.73
CA PRO A 314 83.57 -41.31 -18.15
C PRO A 314 83.57 -42.75 -18.68
N GLY A 315 84.71 -43.18 -19.25
CA GLY A 315 84.88 -44.51 -19.82
C GLY A 315 84.58 -44.62 -21.32
N THR A 316 84.89 -43.57 -22.08
CA THR A 316 84.85 -43.58 -23.55
C THR A 316 85.60 -44.78 -24.14
N PRO A 317 84.98 -45.54 -25.07
CA PRO A 317 85.64 -46.68 -25.71
C PRO A 317 86.92 -46.28 -26.47
N GLU A 318 88.00 -47.02 -26.22
CA GLU A 318 89.33 -46.72 -26.74
C GLU A 318 89.36 -46.60 -28.28
N GLY A 319 89.65 -45.40 -28.78
CA GLY A 319 89.86 -45.12 -30.20
C GLY A 319 88.72 -44.39 -30.92
N GLU A 320 87.64 -44.03 -30.23
CA GLU A 320 86.63 -43.12 -30.75
C GLU A 320 87.03 -41.65 -30.55
N SER A 321 86.63 -40.77 -31.47
CA SER A 321 86.89 -39.33 -31.34
C SER A 321 85.74 -38.69 -30.58
N VAL A 322 86.07 -38.07 -29.45
CA VAL A 322 85.11 -37.37 -28.60
C VAL A 322 84.98 -35.90 -28.98
N ASP A 323 83.83 -35.33 -28.65
CA ASP A 323 83.63 -33.89 -28.65
C ASP A 323 84.16 -33.24 -27.36
N GLU A 324 83.92 -31.94 -27.21
CA GLU A 324 84.46 -31.11 -26.11
C GLU A 324 83.95 -31.46 -24.71
N ASN A 325 82.97 -32.36 -24.60
CA ASN A 325 82.42 -32.87 -23.33
C ASN A 325 82.75 -34.36 -23.09
N GLY A 326 83.55 -34.98 -23.96
CA GLY A 326 83.98 -36.38 -23.82
C GLY A 326 83.10 -37.43 -24.51
N CYS A 327 82.12 -37.08 -25.36
CA CYS A 327 81.13 -38.05 -25.89
C CYS A 327 81.21 -38.34 -27.42
N SER A 328 80.64 -39.47 -27.89
CA SER A 328 80.66 -39.95 -29.31
C SER A 328 79.27 -40.02 -30.00
N ASP A 329 79.23 -40.11 -31.34
CA ASP A 329 78.00 -40.10 -32.16
C ASP A 329 76.98 -41.21 -31.81
N SER A 330 77.41 -42.26 -31.12
CA SER A 330 76.54 -43.35 -30.68
C SER A 330 75.66 -43.02 -29.46
N GLN A 331 75.72 -41.77 -28.98
CA GLN A 331 75.10 -41.31 -27.74
C GLN A 331 74.16 -40.09 -27.92
N LYS A 332 73.66 -39.79 -29.14
CA LYS A 332 72.86 -38.57 -29.48
C LYS A 332 71.33 -38.77 -29.57
N ASP A 333 70.58 -37.72 -29.24
CA ASP A 333 69.10 -37.58 -29.24
C ASP A 333 68.76 -36.09 -29.57
N SER A 334 68.07 -35.82 -30.68
CA SER A 334 68.01 -34.52 -31.36
C SER A 334 66.80 -33.64 -31.02
N ASP A 335 65.62 -34.21 -30.78
CA ASP A 335 64.45 -33.45 -30.30
C ASP A 335 64.18 -33.67 -28.80
N GLY A 336 64.97 -34.53 -28.15
CA GLY A 336 65.12 -34.57 -26.69
C GLY A 336 63.92 -35.17 -25.97
N ASP A 337 63.10 -35.94 -26.68
CA ASP A 337 61.91 -36.59 -26.14
C ASP A 337 62.22 -37.89 -25.36
N GLY A 338 63.50 -38.28 -25.33
CA GLY A 338 64.03 -39.44 -24.63
C GLY A 338 64.15 -40.69 -25.50
N VAL A 339 63.87 -40.61 -26.80
CA VAL A 339 64.08 -41.66 -27.79
C VAL A 339 65.21 -41.25 -28.74
N GLN A 340 66.27 -42.08 -28.82
CA GLN A 340 67.41 -41.78 -29.69
C GLN A 340 66.98 -41.68 -31.16
N ASP A 341 67.59 -40.75 -31.91
CA ASP A 341 67.27 -40.44 -33.32
C ASP A 341 67.10 -41.63 -34.26
N GLN A 342 67.76 -42.75 -33.97
CA GLN A 342 67.70 -43.96 -34.80
C GLN A 342 66.42 -44.80 -34.60
N ASP A 343 65.69 -44.58 -33.51
CA ASP A 343 64.53 -45.35 -33.08
C ASP A 343 63.22 -44.50 -33.01
N ASP A 344 63.27 -43.22 -33.37
CA ASP A 344 62.12 -42.29 -33.34
C ASP A 344 61.33 -42.23 -34.67
N LEU A 345 59.98 -42.37 -34.60
CA LEU A 345 59.05 -42.31 -35.73
C LEU A 345 58.30 -40.97 -35.86
N CYS A 346 58.41 -40.09 -34.87
CA CYS A 346 57.76 -38.79 -34.79
C CYS A 346 58.80 -37.67 -34.55
N PRO A 347 59.68 -37.38 -35.55
CA PRO A 347 60.89 -36.56 -35.39
C PRO A 347 60.69 -35.05 -35.24
N ASN A 348 59.49 -34.61 -34.84
CA ASN A 348 59.17 -33.23 -34.53
C ASN A 348 58.16 -33.17 -33.36
N THR A 349 58.38 -33.99 -32.35
CA THR A 349 57.48 -34.01 -31.20
C THR A 349 57.61 -32.68 -30.43
N PRO A 350 56.48 -32.04 -30.07
CA PRO A 350 56.51 -30.80 -29.31
C PRO A 350 57.25 -30.98 -27.96
N ASN A 351 58.17 -30.07 -27.69
CA ASN A 351 59.07 -30.16 -26.55
C ASN A 351 58.29 -30.20 -25.21
N GLY A 352 58.53 -31.23 -24.40
CA GLY A 352 57.82 -31.48 -23.14
C GLY A 352 56.53 -32.31 -23.24
N ALA A 353 56.15 -32.79 -24.43
CA ALA A 353 55.07 -33.76 -24.57
C ALA A 353 55.51 -35.14 -24.04
N THR A 354 54.66 -35.82 -23.27
CA THR A 354 54.89 -37.22 -22.89
C THR A 354 54.66 -38.12 -24.10
N VAL A 355 55.71 -38.79 -24.57
CA VAL A 355 55.68 -39.64 -25.76
C VAL A 355 55.53 -41.12 -25.44
N ASP A 356 54.99 -41.88 -26.39
CA ASP A 356 55.03 -43.33 -26.34
C ASP A 356 56.39 -43.89 -26.80
N ALA A 357 56.53 -45.21 -26.80
CA ALA A 357 57.79 -45.90 -27.12
C ALA A 357 58.31 -45.69 -28.55
N ASN A 358 57.55 -45.01 -29.43
CA ASN A 358 57.96 -44.66 -30.79
C ASN A 358 58.17 -43.14 -30.99
N GLY A 359 58.17 -42.35 -29.90
CA GLY A 359 58.39 -40.91 -29.93
C GLY A 359 57.16 -40.05 -30.23
N CYS A 360 55.93 -40.60 -30.26
CA CYS A 360 54.73 -39.85 -30.64
C CYS A 360 53.87 -39.40 -29.43
N ALA A 361 53.31 -38.19 -29.50
CA ALA A 361 52.39 -37.64 -28.50
C ALA A 361 50.92 -37.99 -28.78
N ASP A 362 50.07 -37.99 -27.74
CA ASP A 362 48.64 -38.33 -27.85
C ASP A 362 47.87 -37.45 -28.86
N SER A 363 48.29 -36.20 -29.05
CA SER A 363 47.69 -35.26 -30.00
C SER A 363 47.87 -35.63 -31.48
N GLN A 364 48.69 -36.64 -31.77
CA GLN A 364 49.03 -37.09 -33.12
C GLN A 364 48.43 -38.47 -33.44
N LYS A 365 47.53 -38.99 -32.59
CA LYS A 365 46.84 -40.29 -32.78
C LYS A 365 45.50 -40.13 -33.51
N ASP A 366 45.24 -41.05 -34.43
CA ASP A 366 44.00 -41.20 -35.21
C ASP A 366 43.71 -42.72 -35.24
N SER A 367 42.78 -43.15 -34.38
CA SER A 367 42.59 -44.54 -33.98
C SER A 367 41.75 -45.35 -34.96
N ASP A 368 40.80 -44.72 -35.67
CA ASP A 368 39.94 -45.40 -36.64
C ASP A 368 40.24 -45.04 -38.12
N ASN A 369 41.17 -44.11 -38.35
CA ASN A 369 41.67 -43.65 -39.65
C ASN A 369 40.57 -43.05 -40.55
N ASP A 370 39.57 -42.39 -39.96
CA ASP A 370 38.56 -41.67 -40.72
C ASP A 370 39.06 -40.30 -41.24
N GLY A 371 40.23 -39.85 -40.74
CA GLY A 371 40.91 -38.62 -41.13
C GLY A 371 40.76 -37.48 -40.14
N VAL A 372 40.11 -37.69 -39.00
CA VAL A 372 40.03 -36.79 -37.85
C VAL A 372 40.84 -37.41 -36.70
N ASN A 373 41.65 -36.61 -36.00
CA ASN A 373 42.45 -37.13 -34.89
C ASN A 373 41.58 -37.35 -33.64
N ASP A 374 41.96 -38.30 -32.79
CA ASP A 374 41.14 -38.77 -31.66
C ASP A 374 40.64 -37.65 -30.73
N ASN A 375 41.39 -36.55 -30.63
CA ASN A 375 41.03 -35.42 -29.77
C ASN A 375 39.93 -34.50 -30.34
N ASN A 376 39.64 -34.61 -31.64
CA ASN A 376 38.61 -33.82 -32.34
C ASN A 376 37.54 -34.72 -32.97
N ASP A 377 37.55 -36.02 -32.67
CA ASP A 377 36.63 -37.01 -33.20
C ASP A 377 35.55 -37.36 -32.15
N ASP A 378 34.34 -36.88 -32.40
CA ASP A 378 33.16 -37.14 -31.56
C ASP A 378 32.58 -38.56 -31.80
N CYS A 379 33.04 -39.24 -32.85
CA CYS A 379 32.57 -40.54 -33.32
C CYS A 379 33.73 -41.55 -33.51
N PRO A 380 34.41 -41.97 -32.42
CA PRO A 380 35.71 -42.66 -32.43
C PRO A 380 35.74 -44.11 -32.98
N ASN A 381 34.67 -44.54 -33.66
CA ASN A 381 34.55 -45.87 -34.26
C ASN A 381 33.73 -45.82 -35.57
N THR A 382 34.00 -44.85 -36.42
CA THR A 382 33.32 -44.70 -37.70
C THR A 382 33.54 -45.94 -38.57
N PRO A 383 32.48 -46.55 -39.12
CA PRO A 383 32.60 -47.70 -40.00
C PRO A 383 33.48 -47.41 -41.22
N ASN A 384 34.48 -48.28 -41.42
CA ASN A 384 35.54 -48.07 -42.39
C ASN A 384 35.00 -47.94 -43.84
N GLY A 385 35.21 -46.76 -44.44
CA GLY A 385 34.78 -46.42 -45.80
C GLY A 385 33.54 -45.53 -45.90
N GLU A 386 32.94 -45.13 -44.77
CA GLU A 386 31.92 -44.08 -44.72
C GLU A 386 32.58 -42.69 -44.72
N SER A 387 31.89 -41.69 -45.27
CA SER A 387 32.37 -40.30 -45.29
C SER A 387 31.87 -39.57 -44.06
N VAL A 388 32.78 -38.97 -43.31
CA VAL A 388 32.49 -38.26 -42.06
C VAL A 388 32.39 -36.76 -42.26
N ASP A 389 31.69 -36.09 -41.36
CA ASP A 389 31.71 -34.63 -41.24
C ASP A 389 32.93 -34.13 -40.44
N ALA A 390 32.95 -32.84 -40.09
CA ALA A 390 34.11 -32.21 -39.47
C ALA A 390 34.41 -32.70 -38.04
N ASN A 391 33.47 -33.42 -37.44
CA ASN A 391 33.58 -33.97 -36.08
C ASN A 391 33.75 -35.51 -36.10
N GLY A 392 34.03 -36.11 -37.25
CA GLY A 392 34.27 -37.55 -37.37
C GLY A 392 33.01 -38.42 -37.47
N CYS A 393 31.80 -37.84 -37.56
CA CYS A 393 30.55 -38.63 -37.58
C CYS A 393 30.01 -38.90 -38.99
N SER A 394 29.55 -40.14 -39.24
CA SER A 394 28.82 -40.52 -40.46
C SER A 394 27.30 -40.47 -40.28
N ASP A 395 26.54 -40.45 -41.40
CA ASP A 395 25.06 -40.43 -41.35
C ASP A 395 24.45 -41.65 -40.65
N SER A 396 25.19 -42.76 -40.53
CA SER A 396 24.73 -43.97 -39.83
C SER A 396 24.86 -43.90 -38.30
N GLN A 397 25.44 -42.81 -37.77
CA GLN A 397 25.70 -42.59 -36.35
C GLN A 397 24.94 -41.38 -35.77
N LYS A 398 24.08 -40.72 -36.55
CA LYS A 398 23.32 -39.53 -36.13
C LYS A 398 22.03 -39.89 -35.40
N ASP A 399 21.79 -39.21 -34.30
CA ASP A 399 20.64 -39.30 -33.40
C ASP A 399 20.33 -37.85 -32.96
N SER A 400 19.38 -37.21 -33.66
CA SER A 400 19.19 -35.76 -33.65
C SER A 400 18.48 -35.25 -32.40
N ASP A 401 17.67 -36.05 -31.74
CA ASP A 401 16.99 -35.73 -30.48
C ASP A 401 17.56 -36.49 -29.26
N ALA A 402 18.60 -37.31 -29.49
CA ALA A 402 19.41 -37.98 -28.48
C ALA A 402 18.60 -38.94 -27.58
N ASP A 403 17.57 -39.56 -28.15
CA ASP A 403 16.71 -40.52 -27.45
C ASP A 403 17.28 -41.95 -27.42
N GLY A 404 18.38 -42.17 -28.14
CA GLY A 404 19.10 -43.44 -28.25
C GLY A 404 18.70 -44.27 -29.47
N VAL A 405 17.86 -43.76 -30.37
CA VAL A 405 17.49 -44.37 -31.65
C VAL A 405 17.96 -43.46 -32.78
N THR A 406 18.82 -44.00 -33.65
CA THR A 406 19.36 -43.23 -34.79
C THR A 406 18.26 -42.75 -35.74
N ASP A 407 18.47 -41.58 -36.35
CA ASP A 407 17.49 -40.88 -37.20
C ASP A 407 16.90 -41.75 -38.32
N ASP A 408 17.64 -42.74 -38.82
CA ASP A 408 17.20 -43.65 -39.88
C ASP A 408 16.19 -44.72 -39.41
N ARG A 409 16.03 -44.86 -38.10
CA ARG A 409 15.20 -45.85 -37.41
C ARG A 409 14.17 -45.23 -36.45
N ASP A 410 14.25 -43.94 -36.22
CA ASP A 410 13.30 -43.19 -35.41
C ASP A 410 12.06 -42.77 -36.24
N ASN A 411 10.87 -43.08 -35.72
CA ASN A 411 9.58 -42.68 -36.29
C ASN A 411 8.91 -41.52 -35.54
N CYS A 412 9.49 -41.07 -34.43
CA CYS A 412 8.93 -40.08 -33.50
C CYS A 412 9.93 -38.96 -33.21
N SER A 413 10.29 -38.22 -34.26
CA SER A 413 11.24 -37.12 -34.16
C SER A 413 10.84 -36.08 -33.11
N GLY A 414 11.73 -35.80 -32.17
CA GLY A 414 11.57 -34.80 -31.12
C GLY A 414 11.09 -35.39 -29.79
N THR A 415 11.60 -36.55 -29.40
CA THR A 415 11.32 -37.16 -28.10
C THR A 415 11.77 -36.22 -26.97
N PRO A 416 10.90 -35.92 -25.97
CA PRO A 416 11.29 -35.12 -24.82
C PRO A 416 12.48 -35.72 -24.05
N ALA A 417 13.45 -34.88 -23.72
CA ALA A 417 14.71 -35.31 -23.10
C ALA A 417 14.49 -36.07 -21.78
N GLY A 418 15.03 -37.29 -21.70
CA GLY A 418 14.99 -38.14 -20.50
C GLY A 418 13.87 -39.18 -20.47
N GLU A 419 12.99 -39.21 -21.47
CA GLU A 419 11.97 -40.27 -21.60
C GLU A 419 12.55 -41.56 -22.21
N SER A 420 12.05 -42.71 -21.76
CA SER A 420 12.46 -44.01 -22.33
C SER A 420 11.62 -44.34 -23.57
N VAL A 421 12.27 -44.53 -24.71
CA VAL A 421 11.60 -44.84 -25.99
C VAL A 421 11.52 -46.32 -26.30
N ASP A 422 10.56 -46.69 -27.15
CA ASP A 422 10.47 -48.03 -27.70
C ASP A 422 11.44 -48.25 -28.88
N ALA A 423 11.37 -49.43 -29.51
CA ALA A 423 12.31 -49.81 -30.57
C ALA A 423 12.24 -48.94 -31.84
N ASN A 424 11.25 -48.05 -31.95
CA ASN A 424 11.07 -47.12 -33.06
C ASN A 424 11.21 -45.64 -32.64
N GLY A 425 11.79 -45.34 -31.47
CA GLY A 425 12.03 -43.97 -31.00
C GLY A 425 10.82 -43.27 -30.36
N CYS A 426 9.69 -43.94 -30.17
CA CYS A 426 8.51 -43.31 -29.56
C CYS A 426 8.46 -43.55 -28.05
N SER A 427 8.28 -42.49 -27.26
CA SER A 427 8.01 -42.58 -25.83
C SER A 427 6.53 -42.93 -25.56
N GLU A 428 6.17 -43.20 -24.30
CA GLU A 428 4.77 -43.47 -23.94
C GLU A 428 3.88 -42.23 -24.08
N SER A 429 4.44 -41.03 -23.88
CA SER A 429 3.71 -39.76 -23.98
C SER A 429 3.31 -39.46 -25.44
N GLN A 430 4.12 -39.85 -26.41
CA GLN A 430 3.84 -39.66 -27.84
C GLN A 430 2.87 -40.71 -28.44
N LYS A 431 2.39 -41.69 -27.66
CA LYS A 431 1.41 -42.69 -28.11
C LYS A 431 -0.01 -42.18 -27.95
N ASP A 432 -0.97 -42.79 -28.64
CA ASP A 432 -2.41 -42.51 -28.47
C ASP A 432 -3.07 -43.75 -27.84
N SER A 433 -3.33 -43.69 -26.52
CA SER A 433 -3.72 -44.86 -25.72
C SER A 433 -5.17 -45.29 -25.92
N ASP A 434 -6.08 -44.36 -26.20
CA ASP A 434 -7.51 -44.62 -26.36
C ASP A 434 -7.98 -44.55 -27.83
N ASN A 435 -7.07 -44.21 -28.75
CA ASN A 435 -7.25 -44.12 -30.20
C ASN A 435 -8.30 -43.08 -30.61
N ASP A 436 -8.37 -41.96 -29.90
CA ASP A 436 -9.24 -40.84 -30.28
C ASP A 436 -8.60 -39.90 -31.32
N GLY A 437 -7.31 -40.09 -31.59
CA GLY A 437 -6.54 -39.36 -32.58
C GLY A 437 -5.64 -38.26 -32.00
N VAL A 438 -5.60 -38.10 -30.68
CA VAL A 438 -4.70 -37.19 -29.96
C VAL A 438 -3.66 -38.02 -29.18
N SER A 439 -2.39 -37.63 -29.23
CA SER A 439 -1.34 -38.33 -28.47
C SER A 439 -1.42 -37.99 -26.98
N ASN A 440 -0.99 -38.90 -26.10
CA ASN A 440 -1.17 -38.82 -24.65
C ASN A 440 -0.56 -37.55 -24.03
N ASP A 441 0.46 -36.96 -24.67
CA ASP A 441 1.10 -35.71 -24.27
C ASP A 441 0.25 -34.46 -24.59
N LEU A 442 -0.66 -34.57 -25.55
CA LEU A 442 -1.60 -33.53 -25.98
C LEU A 442 -3.04 -33.82 -25.56
N ASP A 443 -3.33 -35.04 -25.09
CA ASP A 443 -4.65 -35.51 -24.69
C ASP A 443 -4.91 -35.20 -23.20
N GLN A 444 -5.83 -34.28 -22.97
CA GLN A 444 -6.29 -33.87 -21.65
C GLN A 444 -7.43 -34.74 -21.13
N CYS A 445 -8.01 -35.62 -21.96
CA CYS A 445 -9.18 -36.44 -21.67
C CYS A 445 -8.98 -37.94 -21.93
N PRO A 446 -7.99 -38.57 -21.28
CA PRO A 446 -7.66 -39.98 -21.53
C PRO A 446 -8.83 -40.92 -21.21
N GLY A 447 -9.09 -41.85 -22.12
CA GLY A 447 -10.15 -42.86 -22.00
C GLY A 447 -11.45 -42.49 -22.72
N THR A 448 -11.36 -41.68 -23.78
CA THR A 448 -12.48 -41.27 -24.62
C THR A 448 -13.33 -42.47 -25.09
N PRO A 449 -14.66 -42.45 -24.89
CA PRO A 449 -15.53 -43.53 -25.32
C PRO A 449 -15.44 -43.80 -26.83
N THR A 450 -15.24 -45.07 -27.19
CA THR A 450 -15.02 -45.49 -28.59
C THR A 450 -16.12 -45.01 -29.54
N GLY A 451 -15.76 -44.14 -30.49
CA GLY A 451 -16.62 -43.66 -31.56
C GLY A 451 -17.21 -42.26 -31.35
N GLU A 452 -16.86 -41.59 -30.25
CA GLU A 452 -17.13 -40.17 -30.05
C GLU A 452 -16.10 -39.32 -30.80
N THR A 453 -16.49 -38.10 -31.18
CA THR A 453 -15.58 -37.13 -31.84
C THR A 453 -15.03 -36.19 -30.78
N VAL A 454 -13.71 -36.01 -30.77
CA VAL A 454 -13.00 -35.19 -29.78
C VAL A 454 -12.61 -33.82 -30.33
N ASN A 455 -12.39 -32.86 -29.43
CA ASN A 455 -11.79 -31.57 -29.75
C ASN A 455 -10.26 -31.70 -29.94
N SER A 456 -9.54 -30.58 -30.09
CA SER A 456 -8.07 -30.59 -30.26
C SER A 456 -7.28 -31.01 -29.02
N GLU A 457 -7.95 -31.19 -27.88
CA GLU A 457 -7.36 -31.57 -26.58
C GLU A 457 -7.75 -33.00 -26.18
N GLY A 458 -8.35 -33.78 -27.09
CA GLY A 458 -8.76 -35.18 -26.83
C GLY A 458 -10.12 -35.32 -26.12
N CYS A 459 -10.82 -34.23 -25.81
CA CYS A 459 -12.08 -34.30 -25.05
C CYS A 459 -13.31 -34.46 -25.94
N SER A 460 -14.16 -35.44 -25.64
CA SER A 460 -15.51 -35.56 -26.22
C SER A 460 -16.53 -34.75 -25.41
N GLU A 461 -17.67 -34.38 -26.03
CA GLU A 461 -18.76 -33.64 -25.38
C GLU A 461 -19.34 -34.34 -24.13
N SER A 462 -19.09 -35.64 -23.95
CA SER A 462 -19.52 -36.38 -22.76
C SER A 462 -18.54 -36.32 -21.59
N GLN A 463 -17.32 -35.81 -21.82
CA GLN A 463 -16.23 -35.69 -20.85
C GLN A 463 -15.96 -34.25 -20.42
N ILE A 464 -16.54 -33.26 -21.11
CA ILE A 464 -16.37 -31.83 -20.78
C ILE A 464 -17.08 -31.52 -19.45
N ASP A 465 -16.32 -30.91 -18.54
CA ASP A 465 -16.68 -30.45 -17.20
C ASP A 465 -16.09 -29.03 -17.10
N ASP A 466 -16.89 -28.01 -17.41
CA ASP A 466 -16.41 -26.64 -17.61
C ASP A 466 -16.03 -25.95 -16.28
N ASP A 467 -16.66 -26.33 -15.17
CA ASP A 467 -16.42 -25.75 -13.85
C ASP A 467 -15.48 -26.61 -12.97
N GLY A 468 -15.12 -27.81 -13.44
CA GLY A 468 -14.08 -28.64 -12.85
C GLY A 468 -14.48 -29.24 -11.50
N ASP A 469 -15.78 -29.43 -11.28
CA ASP A 469 -16.35 -29.95 -10.04
C ASP A 469 -16.38 -31.49 -9.96
N GLY A 470 -16.13 -32.16 -11.08
CA GLY A 470 -16.12 -33.61 -11.23
C GLY A 470 -17.40 -34.20 -11.82
N VAL A 471 -18.36 -33.39 -12.26
CA VAL A 471 -19.61 -33.77 -12.93
C VAL A 471 -19.63 -33.19 -14.34
N PRO A 472 -19.61 -34.01 -15.41
CA PRO A 472 -19.64 -33.51 -16.77
C PRO A 472 -20.89 -32.67 -17.05
N ASN A 473 -20.75 -31.62 -17.86
CA ASN A 473 -21.78 -30.64 -18.24
C ASN A 473 -23.13 -31.27 -18.61
N SER A 474 -23.12 -32.48 -19.19
CA SER A 474 -24.34 -33.19 -19.59
C SER A 474 -25.20 -33.70 -18.42
N GLN A 475 -24.64 -33.77 -17.22
CA GLN A 475 -25.26 -34.28 -15.98
C GLN A 475 -25.27 -33.24 -14.86
N ASP A 476 -24.51 -32.18 -15.01
CA ASP A 476 -24.40 -31.09 -14.06
C ASP A 476 -25.63 -30.15 -14.12
N GLN A 477 -26.17 -29.84 -12.94
CA GLN A 477 -27.29 -28.92 -12.73
C GLN A 477 -26.84 -27.57 -12.15
N CYS A 478 -25.57 -27.43 -11.81
CA CYS A 478 -24.96 -26.29 -11.14
C CYS A 478 -23.64 -25.89 -11.85
N PRO A 479 -23.71 -25.34 -13.08
CA PRO A 479 -22.57 -25.13 -14.00
C PRO A 479 -21.55 -24.05 -13.63
N ASP A 480 -21.58 -23.58 -12.38
CA ASP A 480 -20.71 -22.52 -11.86
C ASP A 480 -20.15 -22.92 -10.47
N THR A 481 -19.94 -24.21 -10.22
CA THR A 481 -19.48 -24.74 -8.95
C THR A 481 -17.96 -24.64 -8.85
N ALA A 482 -17.46 -23.98 -7.80
CA ALA A 482 -16.02 -23.74 -7.66
C ALA A 482 -15.22 -25.07 -7.56
N PRO A 483 -14.11 -25.22 -8.31
CA PRO A 483 -13.28 -26.42 -8.30
C PRO A 483 -12.85 -26.84 -6.89
N GLY A 484 -13.00 -28.13 -6.56
CA GLY A 484 -12.66 -28.67 -5.23
C GLY A 484 -13.72 -28.50 -4.15
N SER A 485 -14.89 -27.94 -4.48
CA SER A 485 -16.05 -27.91 -3.58
C SER A 485 -16.57 -29.31 -3.27
N THR A 486 -17.08 -29.53 -2.05
CA THR A 486 -17.83 -30.77 -1.75
C THR A 486 -19.21 -30.69 -2.39
N ILE A 487 -19.41 -31.46 -3.46
CA ILE A 487 -20.64 -31.48 -4.28
C ILE A 487 -21.53 -32.71 -4.01
N ASP A 488 -22.79 -32.61 -4.43
CA ASP A 488 -23.70 -33.75 -4.50
C ASP A 488 -23.63 -34.50 -5.86
N ALA A 489 -24.57 -35.41 -6.13
CA ALA A 489 -24.58 -36.23 -7.33
C ALA A 489 -24.98 -35.48 -8.62
N TYR A 490 -25.30 -34.18 -8.53
CA TYR A 490 -25.73 -33.33 -9.63
C TYR A 490 -24.82 -32.10 -9.83
N GLY A 491 -23.64 -32.08 -9.23
CA GLY A 491 -22.68 -30.98 -9.35
C GLY A 491 -22.92 -29.82 -8.38
N CYS A 492 -23.84 -29.94 -7.42
CA CYS A 492 -24.19 -28.80 -6.56
C CYS A 492 -23.47 -28.85 -5.21
N SER A 493 -22.78 -27.75 -4.85
CA SER A 493 -22.20 -27.57 -3.51
C SER A 493 -23.26 -27.37 -2.42
N ALA A 494 -22.86 -27.48 -1.15
CA ALA A 494 -23.77 -27.26 -0.01
C ALA A 494 -24.40 -25.86 0.01
N SER A 495 -23.70 -24.82 -0.49
CA SER A 495 -24.20 -23.45 -0.61
C SER A 495 -25.16 -23.24 -1.79
N GLN A 496 -25.08 -24.10 -2.82
CA GLN A 496 -26.04 -24.12 -3.93
C GLN A 496 -27.29 -24.98 -3.59
N ASN A 497 -27.23 -25.77 -2.52
CA ASN A 497 -28.32 -26.58 -1.97
C ASN A 497 -29.12 -25.84 -0.87
N ASP A 498 -29.20 -24.51 -0.95
CA ASP A 498 -29.93 -23.69 0.01
C ASP A 498 -31.45 -23.90 -0.12
N ASN A 499 -32.02 -24.52 0.91
CA ASN A 499 -33.46 -24.73 1.08
C ASN A 499 -33.99 -23.95 2.31
N ASP A 500 -33.12 -23.18 2.97
CA ASP A 500 -33.49 -22.42 4.16
C ASP A 500 -33.92 -21.02 3.71
N PRO A 501 -35.09 -20.52 4.15
CA PRO A 501 -35.51 -19.18 3.78
C PRO A 501 -34.70 -18.09 4.51
N PRO A 502 -34.59 -16.89 3.93
CA PRO A 502 -33.92 -15.75 4.57
C PRO A 502 -34.44 -15.46 5.96
N SER A 503 -33.51 -15.41 6.92
CA SER A 503 -33.77 -15.14 8.32
C SER A 503 -33.48 -13.68 8.67
N ILE A 504 -34.50 -12.99 9.21
CA ILE A 504 -34.36 -11.60 9.63
C ILE A 504 -33.49 -11.51 10.89
N THR A 505 -32.36 -10.81 10.79
CA THR A 505 -31.36 -10.66 11.85
C THR A 505 -31.62 -9.43 12.72
N SER A 506 -32.12 -8.34 12.14
CA SER A 506 -32.55 -7.15 12.89
C SER A 506 -33.68 -6.40 12.20
N ILE A 507 -34.47 -5.68 12.99
CA ILE A 507 -35.56 -4.83 12.52
C ILE A 507 -35.57 -3.55 13.37
N GLU A 508 -35.67 -2.41 12.71
CA GLU A 508 -35.81 -1.10 13.32
C GLU A 508 -36.98 -0.34 12.68
N VAL A 509 -37.73 0.42 13.49
CA VAL A 509 -38.82 1.26 13.02
C VAL A 509 -38.47 2.71 13.29
N THR A 510 -38.38 3.50 12.23
CA THR A 510 -37.98 4.92 12.27
C THR A 510 -39.03 5.79 11.57
N ASN A 511 -38.84 7.12 11.59
CA ASN A 511 -39.67 8.08 10.86
C ASN A 511 -41.19 7.88 11.04
N ILE A 512 -41.63 7.59 12.27
CA ILE A 512 -43.05 7.47 12.58
C ILE A 512 -43.67 8.86 12.48
N THR A 513 -44.58 9.03 11.54
CA THR A 513 -45.36 10.25 11.36
C THR A 513 -46.84 9.98 11.66
N GLU A 514 -47.68 10.98 11.43
CA GLU A 514 -49.13 10.84 11.52
C GLU A 514 -49.70 9.92 10.44
N THR A 515 -49.00 9.78 9.30
CA THR A 515 -49.51 9.06 8.12
C THR A 515 -48.57 7.99 7.58
N SER A 516 -47.43 7.76 8.23
CA SER A 516 -46.44 6.77 7.82
C SER A 516 -45.54 6.30 8.96
N PHE A 517 -44.78 5.24 8.71
CA PHE A 517 -43.58 4.87 9.46
C PHE A 517 -42.62 4.13 8.53
N THR A 518 -41.32 4.20 8.80
CA THR A 518 -40.29 3.47 8.04
C THR A 518 -39.88 2.23 8.80
N VAL A 519 -39.71 1.12 8.09
CA VAL A 519 -39.15 -0.12 8.63
C VAL A 519 -37.85 -0.40 7.89
N ASP A 520 -36.77 -0.50 8.65
CA ASP A 520 -35.46 -0.97 8.21
C ASP A 520 -35.29 -2.40 8.74
N TRP A 521 -34.99 -3.37 7.89
CA TRP A 521 -34.67 -4.71 8.34
C TRP A 521 -33.45 -5.27 7.64
N ARG A 522 -32.70 -6.08 8.38
CA ARG A 522 -31.53 -6.82 7.90
C ARG A 522 -31.75 -8.31 7.94
N LEU A 523 -31.05 -9.00 7.06
CA LEU A 523 -31.14 -10.44 6.86
C LEU A 523 -29.76 -11.08 7.00
N ASN A 524 -29.74 -12.39 7.20
CA ASN A 524 -28.52 -13.20 7.14
C ASN A 524 -28.00 -13.35 5.70
N GLU A 525 -28.86 -13.15 4.69
CA GLU A 525 -28.54 -13.29 3.28
C GLU A 525 -29.38 -12.36 2.38
N GLY A 526 -29.01 -12.28 1.10
CA GLY A 526 -29.69 -11.41 0.14
C GLY A 526 -31.09 -11.91 -0.21
N SER A 527 -32.12 -11.09 0.02
CA SER A 527 -33.50 -11.45 -0.31
C SER A 527 -34.22 -10.32 -1.04
N LYS A 528 -35.29 -10.65 -1.75
CA LYS A 528 -36.36 -9.71 -2.08
C LYS A 528 -37.27 -9.57 -0.88
N GLY A 529 -37.93 -8.43 -0.72
CA GLY A 529 -38.88 -8.30 0.38
C GLY A 529 -39.89 -7.18 0.27
N TYR A 530 -40.98 -7.33 1.02
CA TYR A 530 -42.01 -6.31 1.17
C TYR A 530 -42.71 -6.42 2.52
N ILE A 531 -43.44 -5.37 2.90
CA ILE A 531 -44.20 -5.30 4.14
C ILE A 531 -45.68 -5.36 3.82
N ARG A 532 -46.40 -6.28 4.45
CA ARG A 532 -47.88 -6.25 4.49
C ARG A 532 -48.35 -5.68 5.82
N PHE A 533 -49.42 -4.88 5.80
CA PHE A 533 -49.90 -4.17 6.98
C PHE A 533 -51.43 -4.02 7.03
N GLY A 534 -51.98 -3.81 8.23
CA GLY A 534 -53.40 -3.54 8.45
C GLY A 534 -53.73 -3.15 9.89
N THR A 535 -54.96 -2.71 10.15
CA THR A 535 -55.36 -2.17 11.47
C THR A 535 -55.83 -3.22 12.48
N ALA A 536 -55.74 -4.51 12.13
CA ALA A 536 -56.10 -5.62 13.01
C ALA A 536 -55.11 -6.76 12.84
N SER A 537 -54.68 -7.34 13.97
CA SER A 537 -53.79 -8.50 13.99
C SER A 537 -54.32 -9.64 13.11
N GLY A 538 -53.45 -10.19 12.27
CA GLY A 538 -53.73 -11.22 11.27
C GLY A 538 -54.51 -10.75 10.05
N VAL A 539 -54.82 -9.45 9.92
CA VAL A 539 -55.61 -8.88 8.82
C VAL A 539 -54.82 -7.78 8.12
N TYR A 540 -54.18 -8.14 7.00
CA TYR A 540 -53.40 -7.23 6.17
C TYR A 540 -54.23 -6.76 4.98
N VAL A 541 -54.41 -5.45 4.87
CA VAL A 541 -55.26 -4.81 3.85
C VAL A 541 -54.44 -3.97 2.86
N GLY A 542 -53.16 -3.74 3.16
CA GLY A 542 -52.21 -3.07 2.29
C GLY A 542 -50.85 -3.76 2.32
N SER A 543 -50.03 -3.44 1.33
CA SER A 543 -48.61 -3.78 1.31
C SER A 543 -47.80 -2.65 0.68
N THR A 544 -46.53 -2.58 1.03
CA THR A 544 -45.54 -1.85 0.25
C THR A 544 -45.26 -2.60 -1.06
N ASN A 545 -44.55 -1.95 -1.97
CA ASN A 545 -44.06 -2.62 -3.18
C ASN A 545 -42.95 -3.60 -2.83
N ILE A 546 -42.88 -4.71 -3.58
CA ILE A 546 -41.77 -5.65 -3.45
C ILE A 546 -40.49 -5.03 -4.00
N GLU A 547 -39.46 -4.99 -3.14
CA GLU A 547 -38.09 -4.72 -3.54
C GLU A 547 -37.57 -5.98 -4.23
N ASN A 548 -37.35 -5.89 -5.54
CA ASN A 548 -36.99 -7.05 -6.38
C ASN A 548 -35.48 -7.32 -6.40
N SER A 549 -34.69 -6.46 -5.77
CA SER A 549 -33.25 -6.61 -5.61
C SER A 549 -32.97 -7.55 -4.43
N PHE A 550 -31.99 -8.45 -4.58
CA PHE A 550 -31.56 -9.35 -3.51
C PHE A 550 -30.63 -8.61 -2.54
N LEU A 551 -31.22 -7.94 -1.54
CA LEU A 551 -30.49 -7.10 -0.58
C LEU A 551 -30.45 -7.78 0.79
N THR A 552 -29.36 -7.57 1.53
CA THR A 552 -29.24 -7.97 2.94
C THR A 552 -29.82 -6.92 3.89
N ARG A 553 -30.15 -5.73 3.38
CA ARG A 553 -30.81 -4.64 4.11
C ARG A 553 -31.91 -4.02 3.24
N HIS A 554 -33.09 -3.83 3.80
CA HIS A 554 -34.20 -3.15 3.14
C HIS A 554 -34.74 -2.03 4.01
N ILE A 555 -35.11 -0.93 3.38
CA ILE A 555 -35.74 0.22 4.03
C ILE A 555 -37.02 0.53 3.26
N GLN A 556 -38.18 0.35 3.90
CA GLN A 556 -39.47 0.65 3.26
C GLN A 556 -40.38 1.46 4.17
N THR A 557 -41.03 2.47 3.59
CA THR A 557 -42.03 3.28 4.28
C THR A 557 -43.42 2.65 4.13
N VAL A 558 -44.06 2.34 5.25
CA VAL A 558 -45.46 1.97 5.33
C VAL A 558 -46.29 3.23 5.51
N GLY A 559 -47.08 3.61 4.50
CA GLY A 559 -47.87 4.85 4.52
C GLY A 559 -47.29 5.98 3.66
N GLY A 560 -47.73 7.21 3.92
CA GLY A 560 -47.28 8.42 3.22
C GLY A 560 -48.12 8.80 1.99
N ASN A 561 -47.50 9.38 0.96
CA ASN A 561 -48.21 9.87 -0.22
C ASN A 561 -48.77 8.71 -1.07
N ASN A 562 -50.11 8.55 -1.05
CA ASN A 562 -51.03 7.79 -1.91
C ASN A 562 -50.46 6.56 -2.69
N PRO A 563 -50.94 5.33 -2.42
CA PRO A 563 -52.38 5.05 -2.41
C PRO A 563 -53.00 4.87 -1.01
N PHE A 564 -52.18 4.81 0.05
CA PHE A 564 -52.66 4.46 1.40
C PHE A 564 -51.93 5.25 2.50
N PRO A 565 -52.15 6.57 2.63
CA PRO A 565 -51.76 7.29 3.83
C PRO A 565 -52.37 6.59 5.06
N LEU A 566 -51.56 6.35 6.09
CA LEU A 566 -52.06 5.79 7.33
C LEU A 566 -52.89 6.83 8.08
N ASN A 567 -53.82 6.37 8.91
CA ASN A 567 -54.57 7.28 9.77
C ASN A 567 -53.70 7.69 10.96
N PRO A 568 -53.76 8.96 11.40
CA PRO A 568 -53.15 9.41 12.65
C PRO A 568 -53.67 8.63 13.86
N ASN A 569 -52.85 8.54 14.90
CA ASN A 569 -53.16 7.89 16.19
C ASN A 569 -53.67 6.45 16.07
N THR A 570 -53.26 5.71 15.04
CA THR A 570 -53.79 4.38 14.71
C THR A 570 -52.69 3.33 14.81
N THR A 571 -52.99 2.20 15.45
CA THR A 571 -52.07 1.05 15.51
C THR A 571 -52.23 0.19 14.27
N TYR A 572 -51.13 -0.07 13.58
CA TYR A 572 -51.02 -0.97 12.45
C TYR A 572 -50.20 -2.20 12.82
N TYR A 573 -50.70 -3.37 12.44
CA TYR A 573 -50.03 -4.66 12.53
C TYR A 573 -49.43 -5.01 11.17
N TRP A 574 -48.20 -5.52 11.14
CA TRP A 574 -47.48 -5.74 9.90
C TRP A 574 -46.48 -6.91 9.98
N GLN A 575 -46.16 -7.46 8.81
CA GLN A 575 -45.18 -8.54 8.63
C GLN A 575 -44.31 -8.26 7.41
N ILE A 576 -43.06 -8.69 7.48
CA ILE A 576 -42.13 -8.69 6.36
C ILE A 576 -42.23 -10.02 5.65
N TYR A 577 -42.32 -9.99 4.32
CA TYR A 577 -42.10 -11.13 3.43
C TYR A 577 -40.68 -11.07 2.91
N VAL A 578 -40.00 -12.21 2.84
CA VAL A 578 -38.69 -12.36 2.20
C VAL A 578 -38.63 -13.57 1.29
N GLU A 579 -37.86 -13.45 0.20
CA GLU A 579 -37.61 -14.50 -0.80
C GLU A 579 -36.15 -14.42 -1.29
N ASP A 580 -35.37 -15.49 -1.17
CA ASP A 580 -33.99 -15.54 -1.68
C ASP A 580 -33.90 -15.78 -3.20
N GLN A 581 -32.67 -15.83 -3.72
CA GLN A 581 -32.41 -16.07 -5.14
C GLN A 581 -32.78 -17.47 -5.63
N TYR A 582 -32.94 -18.43 -4.71
CA TYR A 582 -33.31 -19.81 -4.99
C TYR A 582 -34.83 -20.06 -4.85
N GLY A 583 -35.58 -19.05 -4.42
CA GLY A 583 -37.03 -19.07 -4.28
C GLY A 583 -37.54 -19.57 -2.92
N ASN A 584 -36.70 -19.69 -1.90
CA ASN A 584 -37.16 -20.00 -0.54
C ASN A 584 -37.75 -18.74 0.10
N THR A 585 -38.91 -18.89 0.77
CA THR A 585 -39.69 -17.74 1.26
C THR A 585 -40.05 -17.87 2.73
N GLU A 586 -40.03 -16.78 3.48
CA GLU A 586 -40.54 -16.70 4.85
C GLU A 586 -41.32 -15.40 5.13
N PHE A 587 -42.23 -15.45 6.11
CA PHE A 587 -42.80 -14.26 6.72
C PHE A 587 -42.29 -14.09 8.14
N SER A 588 -41.91 -12.87 8.50
CA SER A 588 -41.56 -12.51 9.87
C SER A 588 -42.70 -12.79 10.86
N PRO A 589 -42.42 -12.83 12.17
CA PRO A 589 -43.45 -12.62 13.19
C PRO A 589 -44.23 -11.33 12.94
N GLU A 590 -45.44 -11.22 13.48
CA GLU A 590 -46.23 -10.00 13.38
C GLU A 590 -45.71 -8.92 14.35
N TYR A 591 -45.49 -7.73 13.83
CA TYR A 591 -45.12 -6.52 14.57
C TYR A 591 -46.27 -5.53 14.58
N SER A 592 -46.16 -4.51 15.44
CA SER A 592 -47.14 -3.42 15.45
C SER A 592 -46.50 -2.06 15.70
N THR A 593 -46.95 -1.04 14.97
CA THR A 593 -46.50 0.36 15.10
C THR A 593 -47.72 1.26 15.25
N LYS A 594 -47.63 2.30 16.10
CA LYS A 594 -48.68 3.30 16.26
C LYS A 594 -48.24 4.62 15.64
N THR A 595 -49.03 5.16 14.71
CA THR A 595 -48.79 6.47 14.09
C THR A 595 -49.00 7.62 15.08
N LEU A 596 -48.38 8.77 14.83
CA LEU A 596 -48.49 9.96 15.67
C LEU A 596 -49.89 10.60 15.59
N GLU A 597 -50.24 11.44 16.56
CA GLU A 597 -51.49 12.21 16.55
C GLU A 597 -51.43 13.38 15.55
N GLU A 598 -52.55 13.73 14.91
CA GLU A 598 -52.65 14.85 13.96
C GLU A 598 -52.38 16.19 14.65
N VAL A 599 -51.29 16.88 14.29
CA VAL A 599 -50.86 18.14 14.88
C VAL A 599 -51.41 19.31 14.05
N GLY A 600 -52.40 20.03 14.60
CA GLY A 600 -52.85 21.29 14.03
C GLY A 600 -51.79 22.39 14.12
N SER A 601 -51.70 23.23 13.06
CA SER A 601 -50.99 24.53 12.81
C SER A 601 -49.96 25.18 13.77
N ASP A 602 -49.51 24.57 14.85
CA ASP A 602 -48.50 25.12 15.76
C ASP A 602 -47.16 24.42 15.50
N GLN A 603 -46.10 25.19 15.20
CA GLN A 603 -44.73 24.70 14.97
C GLN A 603 -44.30 23.70 16.05
N ARG A 604 -43.65 22.60 15.65
CA ARG A 604 -43.06 21.65 16.61
C ARG A 604 -42.00 22.36 17.45
N PRO A 605 -42.08 22.29 18.79
CA PRO A 605 -41.17 23.03 19.64
C PRO A 605 -39.76 22.45 19.63
N PHE A 606 -38.76 23.30 19.80
CA PHE A 606 -37.46 22.88 20.33
C PHE A 606 -37.65 22.51 21.82
N ILE A 607 -37.22 21.31 22.23
CA ILE A 607 -37.40 20.82 23.60
C ILE A 607 -36.05 20.63 24.28
N ILE A 608 -35.85 21.36 25.38
CA ILE A 608 -34.66 21.30 26.22
C ILE A 608 -35.03 21.03 27.67
N SER A 609 -34.29 20.14 28.33
CA SER A 609 -34.49 19.80 29.74
C SER A 609 -33.24 20.14 30.55
N PRO A 610 -33.29 21.10 31.47
CA PRO A 610 -32.18 21.36 32.39
C PRO A 610 -31.91 20.16 33.30
N GLN A 611 -30.65 19.97 33.71
CA GLN A 611 -30.18 18.90 34.60
C GLN A 611 -29.30 19.49 35.71
N TYR A 612 -29.33 18.92 36.91
CA TYR A 612 -28.46 19.24 38.04
C TYR A 612 -27.55 18.05 38.35
N TYR A 613 -26.32 18.34 38.79
CA TYR A 613 -25.32 17.34 39.15
C TYR A 613 -24.88 17.51 40.60
N ASP A 614 -25.06 16.46 41.40
CA ASP A 614 -24.61 16.39 42.78
C ASP A 614 -23.07 16.22 42.86
N PRO A 615 -22.34 17.00 43.69
CA PRO A 615 -20.93 16.75 44.03
C PRO A 615 -20.53 15.30 44.35
N GLU A 616 -21.44 14.44 44.80
CA GLU A 616 -21.14 13.04 45.18
C GLU A 616 -21.16 12.03 44.01
N GLY A 617 -21.35 12.48 42.76
CA GLY A 617 -21.18 11.63 41.57
C GLY A 617 -22.30 10.62 41.32
N VAL A 618 -23.45 10.78 41.99
CA VAL A 618 -24.67 10.03 41.70
C VAL A 618 -25.56 10.89 40.81
N TRP A 619 -26.01 10.34 39.67
CA TRP A 619 -27.12 10.89 38.88
C TRP A 619 -28.41 10.75 39.69
N GLY A 620 -28.56 11.64 40.69
CA GLY A 620 -29.66 11.67 41.63
C GLY A 620 -30.65 12.76 41.26
N CYS A 621 -31.92 12.38 41.19
CA CYS A 621 -33.03 13.29 40.97
C CYS A 621 -33.12 14.36 42.06
N CYS A 622 -33.08 15.61 41.58
CA CYS A 622 -33.60 16.88 42.12
C CYS A 622 -32.53 17.88 42.61
N PRO A 623 -32.66 19.17 42.25
CA PRO A 623 -31.86 20.25 42.82
C PRO A 623 -32.16 20.39 44.33
N ASP A 624 -31.23 21.02 45.05
CA ASP A 624 -31.23 21.25 46.50
C ASP A 624 -32.60 21.71 47.07
N GLU A 625 -32.75 21.70 48.40
CA GLU A 625 -33.96 22.18 49.13
C GLU A 625 -34.44 23.62 48.74
N ASP A 626 -33.68 24.33 47.89
CA ASP A 626 -33.86 25.74 47.50
C ASP A 626 -34.36 25.98 46.04
N GLY A 627 -34.53 24.95 45.20
CA GLY A 627 -35.02 25.09 43.80
C GLY A 627 -33.94 25.50 42.79
N TYR A 628 -34.31 25.81 41.54
CA TYR A 628 -33.35 26.24 40.50
C TYR A 628 -33.92 27.29 39.55
N THR A 629 -33.06 28.08 38.91
CA THR A 629 -33.45 29.04 37.86
C THR A 629 -32.82 28.64 36.54
N PHE A 630 -33.65 28.47 35.50
CA PHE A 630 -33.20 28.23 34.14
C PHE A 630 -33.31 29.53 33.33
N THR A 631 -32.28 29.84 32.55
CA THR A 631 -32.23 31.06 31.72
C THR A 631 -32.05 30.64 30.27
N ILE A 632 -32.86 31.20 29.37
CA ILE A 632 -32.69 31.12 27.92
C ILE A 632 -31.99 32.42 27.50
N PRO A 633 -30.68 32.38 27.22
CA PRO A 633 -29.94 33.54 26.73
C PRO A 633 -30.18 33.78 25.24
N THR A 634 -29.96 35.01 24.80
CA THR A 634 -30.12 35.48 23.42
C THR A 634 -28.87 36.25 22.98
N ASP A 635 -28.49 36.13 21.71
CA ASP A 635 -27.38 36.88 21.13
C ASP A 635 -27.88 38.23 20.60
N PRO A 636 -27.37 39.39 21.07
CA PRO A 636 -27.85 40.69 20.64
C PRO A 636 -27.64 41.00 19.14
N ASN A 637 -26.88 40.18 18.41
CA ASN A 637 -26.71 40.30 16.96
C ASN A 637 -27.88 39.73 16.15
N TYR A 638 -28.80 38.99 16.78
CA TYR A 638 -29.95 38.37 16.13
C TYR A 638 -31.26 38.95 16.65
N SER A 639 -32.32 38.82 15.84
CA SER A 639 -33.67 39.24 16.21
C SER A 639 -34.43 38.05 16.77
N TYR A 640 -34.94 38.17 17.99
CA TYR A 640 -35.72 37.15 18.66
C TYR A 640 -37.19 37.55 18.76
N ASN A 641 -38.08 36.60 18.55
CA ASN A 641 -39.53 36.74 18.81
C ASN A 641 -40.13 35.35 19.05
N TYR A 642 -39.87 34.80 20.23
CA TYR A 642 -40.22 33.42 20.56
C TYR A 642 -41.26 33.33 21.68
N LYS A 643 -41.82 32.13 21.80
CA LYS A 643 -42.69 31.68 22.88
C LYS A 643 -41.98 30.56 23.62
N VAL A 644 -41.99 30.63 24.95
CA VAL A 644 -41.47 29.59 25.83
C VAL A 644 -42.59 29.07 26.72
N ASP A 645 -42.80 27.76 26.70
CA ASP A 645 -43.60 27.02 27.68
C ASP A 645 -42.63 26.31 28.65
N TRP A 646 -42.70 26.70 29.92
CA TRP A 646 -41.78 26.25 30.96
C TRP A 646 -42.12 24.87 31.52
N GLY A 647 -43.19 24.23 31.03
CA GLY A 647 -43.59 22.88 31.41
C GLY A 647 -44.27 22.77 32.78
N ASP A 648 -44.45 23.88 33.50
CA ASP A 648 -45.18 23.98 34.77
C ASP A 648 -46.54 24.70 34.65
N GLY A 649 -46.96 24.97 33.42
CA GLY A 649 -48.16 25.71 33.09
C GLY A 649 -47.96 27.22 32.92
N HIS A 650 -46.75 27.74 33.17
CA HIS A 650 -46.36 29.11 32.83
C HIS A 650 -45.86 29.18 31.39
N VAL A 651 -46.30 30.20 30.65
CA VAL A 651 -45.95 30.42 29.24
C VAL A 651 -45.70 31.90 29.02
N ASP A 652 -44.53 32.23 28.47
CA ASP A 652 -44.20 33.58 28.01
C ASP A 652 -44.26 33.66 26.48
N THR A 653 -44.75 34.78 25.97
CA THR A 653 -44.95 35.01 24.52
C THR A 653 -44.37 36.35 24.10
N ASN A 654 -43.98 36.48 22.83
CA ASN A 654 -43.33 37.68 22.28
C ASN A 654 -42.04 38.03 23.03
N VAL A 655 -41.25 37.02 23.37
CA VAL A 655 -39.97 37.19 24.06
C VAL A 655 -38.93 37.60 23.01
N THR A 656 -38.23 38.71 23.26
CA THR A 656 -37.28 39.29 22.30
C THR A 656 -35.85 39.40 22.86
N GLY A 657 -35.57 38.76 23.99
CA GLY A 657 -34.28 38.81 24.67
C GLY A 657 -34.17 37.71 25.72
N ASP A 658 -33.18 37.82 26.60
CA ASP A 658 -32.98 36.86 27.69
C ASP A 658 -34.22 36.75 28.57
N ILE A 659 -34.54 35.52 28.97
CA ILE A 659 -35.63 35.26 29.91
C ILE A 659 -35.23 34.15 30.89
N SER A 660 -35.63 34.30 32.14
CA SER A 660 -35.35 33.34 33.20
C SER A 660 -36.64 32.90 33.89
N HIS A 661 -36.69 31.64 34.31
CA HIS A 661 -37.78 31.08 35.10
C HIS A 661 -37.24 30.24 36.26
N SER A 662 -37.89 30.35 37.41
CA SER A 662 -37.49 29.66 38.63
C SER A 662 -38.46 28.53 38.95
N TYR A 663 -37.91 27.35 39.23
CA TYR A 663 -38.63 26.14 39.59
C TYR A 663 -38.44 25.84 41.08
N GLU A 664 -39.52 25.40 41.72
CA GLU A 664 -39.50 24.89 43.09
C GLU A 664 -38.70 23.57 43.19
N PRO A 665 -38.18 23.22 44.39
CA PRO A 665 -37.44 21.98 44.61
C PRO A 665 -38.23 20.73 44.18
N GLY A 666 -37.55 19.76 43.58
CA GLY A 666 -38.10 18.41 43.36
C GLY A 666 -38.60 18.08 41.95
N GLU A 667 -38.51 18.99 40.98
CA GLU A 667 -39.17 18.81 39.68
C GLU A 667 -38.38 19.38 38.48
N TYR A 668 -37.86 18.51 37.61
CA TYR A 668 -37.38 18.92 36.27
C TYR A 668 -38.55 19.06 35.30
N ARG A 669 -38.44 20.01 34.38
CA ARG A 669 -39.44 20.30 33.36
C ARG A 669 -38.82 20.38 31.99
N ASP A 670 -39.57 19.91 31.01
CA ASP A 670 -39.23 20.09 29.60
C ASP A 670 -39.66 21.49 29.20
N VAL A 671 -38.69 22.30 28.79
CA VAL A 671 -38.90 23.66 28.30
C VAL A 671 -39.09 23.58 26.80
N LYS A 672 -40.20 24.12 26.31
CA LYS A 672 -40.59 24.08 24.89
C LYS A 672 -40.50 25.47 24.29
N ILE A 673 -39.71 25.64 23.23
CA ILE A 673 -39.47 26.91 22.56
C ILE A 673 -40.06 26.83 21.14
N THR A 674 -40.81 27.85 20.73
CA THR A 674 -41.43 28.00 19.40
C THR A 674 -41.33 29.44 18.92
N GLY A 675 -41.49 29.70 17.62
CA GLY A 675 -41.35 31.04 17.04
C GLY A 675 -39.91 31.36 16.62
N ASP A 676 -39.61 32.65 16.44
CA ASP A 676 -38.33 33.10 15.87
C ASP A 676 -37.23 33.02 16.93
N PHE A 677 -36.48 31.91 16.91
CA PHE A 677 -35.38 31.61 17.83
C PHE A 677 -34.10 31.22 17.05
N PRO A 678 -33.43 32.18 16.40
CA PRO A 678 -32.43 31.91 15.37
C PRO A 678 -31.13 31.24 15.87
N ARG A 679 -30.83 31.30 17.17
CA ARG A 679 -29.61 30.72 17.75
C ARG A 679 -29.80 30.41 19.23
N LEU A 680 -29.30 29.25 19.64
CA LEU A 680 -28.98 28.95 21.04
C LEU A 680 -27.60 29.52 21.35
N TYR A 681 -27.52 30.45 22.31
CA TYR A 681 -26.30 31.19 22.61
C TYR A 681 -25.78 30.87 24.01
N TYR A 682 -24.45 30.89 24.20
CA TYR A 682 -23.85 30.81 25.53
C TYR A 682 -23.10 32.09 25.87
N HIS A 683 -23.49 32.74 26.98
CA HIS A 683 -22.66 33.76 27.62
C HIS A 683 -21.60 33.07 28.48
N ALA A 684 -20.33 33.06 28.03
CA ALA A 684 -19.21 32.77 28.91
C ALA A 684 -19.32 33.66 30.18
N PRO A 685 -19.23 33.12 31.40
CA PRO A 685 -19.61 33.86 32.60
C PRO A 685 -18.66 35.04 32.81
N SER A 686 -19.17 36.26 32.62
CA SER A 686 -18.51 37.46 33.10
C SER A 686 -18.66 37.52 34.62
N SER A 687 -17.72 36.92 35.36
CA SER A 687 -17.35 37.28 36.75
C SER A 687 -18.43 37.35 37.85
N TYR A 688 -19.66 36.86 37.65
CA TYR A 688 -20.63 36.72 38.74
C TYR A 688 -20.62 35.29 39.24
N GLY A 689 -19.88 35.10 40.34
CA GLY A 689 -19.76 33.81 41.00
C GLY A 689 -21.11 33.27 41.41
N LEU A 690 -21.53 32.21 40.74
CA LEU A 690 -22.00 30.94 41.30
C LEU A 690 -21.74 29.89 40.22
N THR A 691 -21.09 28.81 40.63
CA THR A 691 -20.81 27.61 39.86
C THR A 691 -22.08 27.06 39.22
N HIS A 692 -22.25 27.16 37.91
CA HIS A 692 -23.31 26.41 37.22
C HIS A 692 -22.86 24.96 37.10
N ARG A 693 -23.18 24.15 38.13
CA ARG A 693 -22.98 22.69 38.15
C ARG A 693 -24.00 21.92 37.29
N GLY A 694 -24.95 22.61 36.63
CA GLY A 694 -26.02 22.01 35.86
C GLY A 694 -25.68 21.80 34.37
N GLY A 695 -26.22 20.72 33.78
CA GLY A 695 -26.17 20.40 32.35
C GLY A 695 -27.54 20.54 31.70
N TYR A 696 -27.70 20.13 30.44
CA TYR A 696 -29.01 20.03 29.81
C TYR A 696 -29.08 18.92 28.76
N ILE A 697 -30.29 18.45 28.50
CA ILE A 697 -30.59 17.43 27.51
C ILE A 697 -31.41 18.07 26.39
N ILE A 698 -30.94 17.97 25.15
CA ILE A 698 -31.77 18.27 23.98
C ILE A 698 -32.59 17.03 23.65
N LYS A 699 -33.91 17.18 23.74
CA LYS A 699 -34.88 16.10 23.50
C LYS A 699 -35.60 16.21 22.17
N GLN A 700 -35.61 17.38 21.55
CA GLN A 700 -36.21 17.61 20.24
C GLN A 700 -35.64 18.89 19.62
N TRP A 701 -35.30 18.88 18.33
CA TRP A 701 -34.86 20.06 17.60
C TRP A 701 -36.02 20.95 17.16
N GLY A 702 -37.15 20.35 16.78
CA GLY A 702 -38.35 21.05 16.37
C GLY A 702 -38.21 21.74 15.00
N ASP A 703 -39.12 22.66 14.71
CA ASP A 703 -39.19 23.37 13.42
C ASP A 703 -38.50 24.75 13.47
N ILE A 704 -37.53 24.93 14.38
CA ILE A 704 -36.74 26.17 14.46
C ILE A 704 -35.87 26.29 13.22
N GLU A 705 -35.97 27.42 12.53
CA GLU A 705 -35.05 27.81 11.45
C GLU A 705 -33.79 28.41 12.08
N TRP A 706 -32.79 27.56 12.34
CA TRP A 706 -31.54 27.99 12.93
C TRP A 706 -30.73 28.83 11.94
N GLU A 707 -30.28 30.00 12.37
CA GLU A 707 -29.37 30.86 11.61
C GLU A 707 -27.90 30.64 12.04
N ASN A 708 -27.66 30.16 13.27
CA ASN A 708 -26.31 29.89 13.77
C ASN A 708 -26.33 28.91 14.95
N LEU A 709 -25.44 27.91 14.95
CA LEU A 709 -25.24 26.94 16.05
C LEU A 709 -23.80 26.89 16.57
N GLU A 710 -22.96 27.86 16.18
CA GLU A 710 -21.60 27.99 16.67
C GLU A 710 -21.61 28.11 18.21
N ARG A 711 -20.77 27.34 18.91
CA ARG A 711 -20.70 27.31 20.39
C ARG A 711 -22.03 27.03 21.10
N ALA A 712 -23.06 26.52 20.42
CA ALA A 712 -24.38 26.34 21.01
C ALA A 712 -24.40 25.29 22.12
N LEU A 713 -23.54 24.26 22.02
CA LEU A 713 -23.54 23.09 22.90
C LEU A 713 -22.19 22.83 23.57
N ASN A 714 -21.31 23.83 23.68
CA ASN A 714 -19.92 23.68 24.15
C ASN A 714 -19.75 23.55 25.68
N PHE A 715 -20.69 22.87 26.33
CA PHE A 715 -20.72 22.71 27.78
C PHE A 715 -20.25 21.32 28.19
N PRO A 716 -19.53 21.18 29.31
CA PRO A 716 -19.01 19.89 29.76
C PRO A 716 -20.09 18.85 30.09
N ARG A 717 -21.38 19.21 30.11
CA ARG A 717 -22.50 18.32 30.48
C ARG A 717 -23.73 18.52 29.59
N VAL A 718 -23.53 18.45 28.27
CA VAL A 718 -24.62 18.33 27.30
C VAL A 718 -24.88 16.87 26.96
N SER A 719 -26.16 16.52 26.75
CA SER A 719 -26.57 15.23 26.20
C SER A 719 -27.66 15.44 25.14
N LEU A 720 -27.72 14.53 24.17
CA LEU A 720 -28.68 14.54 23.08
C LEU A 720 -29.48 13.23 23.11
N THR A 721 -30.81 13.36 23.16
CA THR A 721 -31.76 12.24 23.03
C THR A 721 -32.84 12.56 22.00
N ALA A 722 -32.63 13.58 21.18
CA ALA A 722 -33.56 14.00 20.14
C ALA A 722 -33.69 12.90 19.09
N SER A 723 -34.93 12.59 18.71
CA SER A 723 -35.24 11.63 17.63
C SER A 723 -35.40 12.31 16.27
N ASP A 724 -35.51 13.64 16.23
CA ASP A 724 -35.48 14.46 15.02
C ASP A 724 -34.06 15.05 14.79
N VAL A 725 -33.85 15.67 13.63
CA VAL A 725 -32.59 16.33 13.24
C VAL A 725 -32.77 17.85 13.17
N PRO A 726 -31.69 18.64 13.40
CA PRO A 726 -31.76 20.09 13.24
C PRO A 726 -31.88 20.48 11.76
N ASN A 727 -32.65 21.54 11.47
CA ASN A 727 -32.62 22.17 10.15
C ASN A 727 -31.37 23.06 10.04
N LEU A 728 -30.40 22.66 9.21
CA LEU A 728 -29.12 23.34 9.02
C LEU A 728 -29.04 24.21 7.76
N ASN A 729 -30.14 24.35 7.01
CA ASN A 729 -30.14 24.98 5.68
C ASN A 729 -29.67 26.45 5.66
N ASN A 730 -29.77 27.16 6.79
CA ASN A 730 -29.35 28.56 6.91
C ASN A 730 -28.04 28.73 7.70
N ILE A 731 -27.35 27.63 8.04
CA ILE A 731 -26.12 27.63 8.81
C ILE A 731 -24.93 27.39 7.89
N SER A 732 -23.83 28.13 8.11
CA SER A 732 -22.57 27.91 7.40
C SER A 732 -21.41 27.46 8.30
N SER A 733 -21.58 27.46 9.63
CA SER A 733 -20.55 27.09 10.61
C SER A 733 -21.15 26.36 11.81
N LEU A 734 -20.53 25.24 12.16
CA LEU A 734 -20.77 24.50 13.41
C LEU A 734 -19.56 24.62 14.36
N ALA A 735 -18.74 25.66 14.18
CA ALA A 735 -17.50 25.80 14.93
C ALA A 735 -17.75 25.78 16.45
N HIS A 736 -16.90 25.06 17.15
CA HIS A 736 -16.98 24.82 18.59
C HIS A 736 -18.32 24.28 19.09
N MET A 737 -19.20 23.72 18.25
CA MET A 737 -20.55 23.32 18.70
C MET A 737 -20.50 22.35 19.88
N PHE A 738 -19.58 21.38 19.89
CA PHE A 738 -19.41 20.38 20.95
C PHE A 738 -18.05 20.47 21.67
N ASP A 739 -17.42 21.65 21.65
CA ASP A 739 -16.14 21.92 22.29
C ASP A 739 -16.20 21.67 23.81
N GLY A 740 -15.27 20.88 24.33
CA GLY A 740 -15.10 20.59 25.76
C GLY A 740 -16.21 19.73 26.37
N THR A 741 -17.05 19.10 25.54
CA THR A 741 -18.21 18.33 25.99
C THR A 741 -17.89 16.89 26.38
N THR A 742 -18.75 16.26 27.18
CA THR A 742 -18.69 14.82 27.45
C THR A 742 -19.46 13.98 26.42
N ILE A 743 -19.88 14.57 25.30
CA ILE A 743 -20.67 13.84 24.30
C ILE A 743 -19.82 12.74 23.68
N SER A 744 -20.37 11.54 23.59
CA SER A 744 -19.72 10.40 22.93
C SER A 744 -20.50 9.91 21.71
N ASN A 745 -21.78 10.29 21.59
CA ASN A 745 -22.68 9.90 20.52
C ASN A 745 -23.72 11.00 20.26
N ILE A 746 -23.97 11.30 18.98
CA ILE A 746 -25.00 12.18 18.46
C ILE A 746 -26.05 11.30 17.76
N PRO A 747 -27.32 11.29 18.24
CA PRO A 747 -28.40 10.56 17.58
C PRO A 747 -28.68 11.07 16.16
N ASN A 748 -28.94 10.15 15.23
CA ASN A 748 -29.29 10.43 13.82
C ASN A 748 -28.30 11.37 13.11
N PHE A 749 -27.00 11.30 13.44
CA PHE A 749 -26.02 12.21 12.87
C PHE A 749 -25.81 11.98 11.37
N ASP A 750 -26.09 10.76 10.90
CA ASP A 750 -26.16 10.34 9.50
C ASP A 750 -27.23 11.05 8.68
N GLN A 751 -28.18 11.71 9.34
CA GLN A 751 -29.28 12.44 8.71
C GLN A 751 -29.08 13.96 8.77
N TRP A 752 -27.96 14.45 9.30
CA TRP A 752 -27.67 15.89 9.31
C TRP A 752 -27.20 16.33 7.92
N ASP A 753 -27.83 17.37 7.37
CA ASP A 753 -27.42 17.96 6.10
C ASP A 753 -26.30 18.97 6.32
N LEU A 754 -25.08 18.60 5.94
CA LEU A 754 -23.88 19.44 6.07
C LEU A 754 -23.54 20.19 4.79
N SER A 755 -24.38 20.12 3.75
CA SER A 755 -24.08 20.68 2.42
C SER A 755 -23.80 22.18 2.40
N ASN A 756 -24.31 22.95 3.38
CA ASN A 756 -24.05 24.38 3.49
C ASN A 756 -22.90 24.74 4.46
N ILE A 757 -22.31 23.75 5.12
CA ILE A 757 -21.32 23.95 6.18
C ILE A 757 -19.93 24.14 5.58
N THR A 758 -19.31 25.25 5.94
CA THR A 758 -17.97 25.65 5.46
C THR A 758 -16.92 25.65 6.56
N ASP A 759 -17.33 25.51 7.82
CA ASP A 759 -16.47 25.65 8.99
C ASP A 759 -16.91 24.68 10.11
N LEU A 760 -16.01 23.73 10.41
CA LEU A 760 -16.13 22.73 11.48
C LEU A 760 -15.05 22.93 12.55
N SER A 761 -14.39 24.10 12.57
CA SER A 761 -13.26 24.35 13.47
C SER A 761 -13.64 24.11 14.93
N TYR A 762 -12.80 23.35 15.64
CA TYR A 762 -12.96 22.98 17.04
C TYR A 762 -14.30 22.30 17.39
N MET A 763 -15.07 21.80 16.42
CA MET A 763 -16.41 21.24 16.67
C MET A 763 -16.40 20.17 17.77
N PHE A 764 -15.36 19.31 17.80
CA PHE A 764 -15.18 18.23 18.78
C PHE A 764 -13.91 18.37 19.63
N HIS A 765 -13.33 19.58 19.72
CA HIS A 765 -12.15 19.84 20.54
C HIS A 765 -12.42 19.46 22.01
N ALA A 766 -11.43 18.84 22.66
CA ALA A 766 -11.49 18.38 24.05
C ALA A 766 -12.76 17.58 24.40
N SER A 767 -13.38 16.89 23.42
CA SER A 767 -14.60 16.11 23.61
C SER A 767 -14.35 14.61 23.80
N ASN A 768 -15.37 13.86 24.21
CA ASN A 768 -15.35 12.38 24.32
C ASN A 768 -15.85 11.69 23.04
N PHE A 769 -15.97 12.43 21.94
CA PHE A 769 -16.63 11.97 20.74
C PHE A 769 -15.77 10.94 19.99
N ASN A 770 -16.35 9.79 19.64
CA ASN A 770 -15.69 8.73 18.87
C ASN A 770 -16.70 7.88 18.09
N GLN A 771 -17.83 8.47 17.69
CA GLN A 771 -18.84 7.81 16.86
C GLN A 771 -18.35 7.77 15.40
N ASN A 772 -18.69 6.71 14.66
CA ASN A 772 -18.42 6.63 13.22
C ASN A 772 -19.13 7.80 12.51
N ILE A 773 -18.39 8.51 11.66
CA ILE A 773 -18.84 9.67 10.88
C ILE A 773 -18.34 9.64 9.43
N SER A 774 -17.98 8.46 8.92
CA SER A 774 -17.43 8.33 7.56
C SER A 774 -18.42 8.75 6.47
N TYR A 775 -19.71 8.72 6.79
CA TYR A 775 -20.84 9.06 5.91
C TYR A 775 -21.14 10.57 5.80
N LEU A 776 -20.46 11.43 6.57
CA LEU A 776 -20.72 12.87 6.53
C LEU A 776 -20.16 13.51 5.26
N ASP A 777 -20.99 14.28 4.55
CA ASP A 777 -20.54 15.12 3.45
C ASP A 777 -19.83 16.37 3.99
N VAL A 778 -18.50 16.39 3.83
CA VAL A 778 -17.63 17.52 4.21
C VAL A 778 -17.05 18.25 3.01
N SER A 779 -17.54 17.98 1.79
CA SER A 779 -16.98 18.50 0.54
C SER A 779 -16.98 20.03 0.44
N ASN A 780 -17.88 20.72 1.14
CA ASN A 780 -17.94 22.19 1.18
C ASN A 780 -17.15 22.82 2.33
N VAL A 781 -16.53 22.02 3.21
CA VAL A 781 -15.80 22.51 4.38
C VAL A 781 -14.46 23.10 3.95
N SER A 782 -14.19 24.32 4.42
CA SER A 782 -12.95 25.07 4.14
C SER A 782 -12.02 25.21 5.35
N ASN A 783 -12.55 25.00 6.56
CA ASN A 783 -11.83 25.10 7.83
C ASN A 783 -12.17 23.93 8.75
N MET A 784 -11.15 23.11 9.09
CA MET A 784 -11.24 21.98 10.02
C MET A 784 -10.29 22.14 11.21
N SER A 785 -9.77 23.36 11.44
CA SER A 785 -8.77 23.62 12.47
C SER A 785 -9.24 23.16 13.86
N GLY A 786 -8.41 22.40 14.55
CA GLY A 786 -8.68 21.90 15.89
C GLY A 786 -9.89 20.96 16.05
N MET A 787 -10.53 20.50 14.96
CA MET A 787 -11.80 19.75 15.03
C MET A 787 -11.75 18.59 16.02
N PHE A 788 -10.67 17.79 16.03
CA PHE A 788 -10.45 16.64 16.92
C PHE A 788 -9.23 16.84 17.84
N SER A 789 -8.96 18.09 18.23
CA SER A 789 -7.85 18.36 19.15
C SER A 789 -8.16 17.97 20.60
N GLY A 790 -7.16 17.53 21.35
CA GLY A 790 -7.20 17.38 22.80
C GLY A 790 -7.07 18.73 23.51
N GLY A 791 -7.38 18.76 24.81
CA GLY A 791 -7.35 20.01 25.58
C GLY A 791 -7.76 19.85 27.04
N SER A 792 -7.84 20.96 27.77
CA SER A 792 -8.30 20.95 29.16
C SER A 792 -9.82 20.86 29.24
N ARG A 793 -10.34 19.83 29.93
CA ARG A 793 -11.76 19.76 30.25
C ARG A 793 -12.04 20.42 31.59
N ASN A 794 -12.98 21.37 31.61
CA ASN A 794 -13.54 21.86 32.87
C ASN A 794 -14.55 20.83 33.41
N THR A 795 -14.10 19.86 34.21
CA THR A 795 -14.97 18.80 34.79
C THR A 795 -15.93 19.30 35.88
N GLY A 796 -16.07 20.61 36.05
CA GLY A 796 -17.17 21.22 36.82
C GLY A 796 -17.18 20.94 38.32
N GLY A 797 -16.15 20.33 38.91
CA GLY A 797 -16.19 20.10 40.34
C GLY A 797 -15.10 19.30 41.02
N ILE A 798 -13.84 19.29 40.58
CA ILE A 798 -12.68 19.06 41.47
C ILE A 798 -11.55 19.92 40.88
N GLY A 799 -10.82 20.68 41.70
CA GLY A 799 -9.88 21.71 41.25
C GLY A 799 -8.60 21.20 40.56
N GLY A 800 -8.74 20.48 39.45
CA GLY A 800 -7.68 20.15 38.51
C GLY A 800 -8.20 20.28 37.08
N SER A 801 -7.45 20.95 36.22
CA SER A 801 -7.62 20.82 34.77
C SER A 801 -7.12 19.43 34.38
N ASP A 802 -8.02 18.45 34.24
CA ASP A 802 -7.66 17.21 33.57
C ASP A 802 -7.47 17.56 32.10
N TRP A 803 -6.21 17.56 31.65
CA TRP A 803 -5.87 17.64 30.25
C TRP A 803 -6.16 16.27 29.63
N VAL A 804 -6.98 16.22 28.58
CA VAL A 804 -7.50 14.98 28.00
C VAL A 804 -7.18 14.94 26.52
N ARG A 805 -6.63 13.81 26.06
CA ARG A 805 -6.47 13.53 24.64
C ARG A 805 -7.83 13.35 23.98
N ASN A 806 -7.94 13.69 22.70
CA ASN A 806 -9.16 13.40 21.97
C ASN A 806 -9.20 11.90 21.60
N PRO A 807 -10.24 11.14 22.02
CA PRO A 807 -10.29 9.69 21.78
C PRO A 807 -10.77 9.33 20.36
N PHE A 808 -11.07 10.32 19.51
CA PHE A 808 -11.55 10.08 18.15
C PHE A 808 -10.51 9.31 17.33
N ASN A 809 -10.91 8.14 16.82
CA ASN A 809 -10.07 7.26 16.00
C ASN A 809 -10.92 6.42 15.02
N GLN A 810 -11.96 7.04 14.44
CA GLN A 810 -12.80 6.38 13.43
C GLN A 810 -12.27 6.65 12.03
N ASP A 811 -12.56 5.73 11.11
CA ASP A 811 -12.20 5.87 9.70
C ASP A 811 -12.92 7.06 9.05
N ILE A 812 -12.14 7.92 8.41
CA ILE A 812 -12.54 9.12 7.67
C ILE A 812 -11.76 9.25 6.35
N SER A 813 -11.18 8.15 5.86
CA SER A 813 -10.42 8.08 4.60
C SER A 813 -11.24 8.55 3.40
N ASN A 814 -12.56 8.31 3.41
CA ASN A 814 -13.50 8.66 2.33
C ASN A 814 -13.95 10.14 2.32
N TRP A 815 -13.47 10.99 3.23
CA TRP A 815 -13.86 12.40 3.25
C TRP A 815 -13.24 13.19 2.08
N ASP A 816 -14.09 13.91 1.33
CA ASP A 816 -13.62 14.92 0.37
C ASP A 816 -13.16 16.18 1.11
N VAL A 817 -11.85 16.28 1.35
CA VAL A 817 -11.21 17.45 1.98
C VAL A 817 -10.60 18.42 0.96
N SER A 818 -10.91 18.27 -0.33
CA SER A 818 -10.27 19.02 -1.43
C SER A 818 -10.52 20.54 -1.39
N ASN A 819 -11.49 21.01 -0.60
CA ASN A 819 -11.79 22.42 -0.38
C ASN A 819 -11.23 22.99 0.93
N VAL A 820 -10.62 22.16 1.78
CA VAL A 820 -10.06 22.60 3.06
C VAL A 820 -8.80 23.43 2.83
N THR A 821 -8.71 24.57 3.52
CA THR A 821 -7.57 25.50 3.44
C THR A 821 -6.80 25.62 4.77
N ASP A 822 -7.43 25.24 5.89
CA ASP A 822 -6.88 25.28 7.25
C ASP A 822 -7.19 23.96 7.98
N MET A 823 -6.12 23.21 8.28
CA MET A 823 -6.14 21.97 9.07
C MET A 823 -5.33 22.11 10.37
N SER A 824 -5.00 23.34 10.77
CA SER A 824 -4.15 23.59 11.92
C SER A 824 -4.72 22.94 13.18
N ASN A 825 -3.89 22.22 13.93
CA ASN A 825 -4.23 21.51 15.15
C ASN A 825 -5.34 20.45 15.03
N MET A 826 -5.79 20.05 13.83
CA MET A 826 -6.96 19.17 13.67
C MET A 826 -6.91 17.90 14.52
N PHE A 827 -5.74 17.25 14.64
CA PHE A 827 -5.49 16.06 15.45
C PHE A 827 -4.43 16.27 16.55
N SER A 828 -4.23 17.52 16.99
CA SER A 828 -3.33 17.84 18.10
C SER A 828 -3.79 17.10 19.36
N ALA A 829 -2.89 16.39 20.04
CA ALA A 829 -3.18 15.61 21.23
C ALA A 829 -4.34 14.60 21.04
N SER A 830 -4.39 13.96 19.87
CA SER A 830 -5.43 12.99 19.51
C SER A 830 -4.92 11.55 19.48
N ASP A 831 -5.79 10.59 19.83
CA ASP A 831 -5.58 9.15 19.67
C ASP A 831 -5.69 8.70 18.19
N PHE A 832 -6.09 9.61 17.29
CA PHE A 832 -6.28 9.34 15.86
C PHE A 832 -5.03 8.75 15.18
N ASN A 833 -5.21 7.61 14.51
CA ASN A 833 -4.18 6.92 13.74
C ASN A 833 -4.77 6.07 12.59
N GLN A 834 -5.83 6.57 11.95
CA GLN A 834 -6.42 5.93 10.75
C GLN A 834 -5.74 6.43 9.47
N ASP A 835 -5.82 5.62 8.41
CA ASP A 835 -5.29 5.98 7.10
C ASP A 835 -6.04 7.19 6.51
N ILE A 836 -5.25 8.17 6.05
CA ILE A 836 -5.68 9.42 5.40
C ILE A 836 -4.76 9.74 4.20
N SER A 837 -4.07 8.74 3.68
CA SER A 837 -3.17 8.85 2.53
C SER A 837 -3.89 9.33 1.26
N SER A 838 -5.17 8.98 1.10
CA SER A 838 -6.05 9.36 -0.02
C SER A 838 -6.53 10.81 0.00
N TRP A 839 -6.29 11.58 1.07
CA TRP A 839 -6.79 12.94 1.18
C TRP A 839 -6.13 13.90 0.20
N ASN A 840 -6.94 14.60 -0.60
CA ASN A 840 -6.46 15.70 -1.45
C ASN A 840 -6.25 16.98 -0.61
N VAL A 841 -5.01 17.19 -0.16
CA VAL A 841 -4.61 18.37 0.64
C VAL A 841 -4.03 19.53 -0.18
N SER A 842 -4.14 19.51 -1.51
CA SER A 842 -3.49 20.47 -2.43
C SER A 842 -3.91 21.93 -2.23
N LYS A 843 -5.03 22.21 -1.55
CA LYS A 843 -5.48 23.58 -1.22
C LYS A 843 -5.13 24.02 0.20
N VAL A 844 -4.59 23.14 1.04
CA VAL A 844 -4.27 23.46 2.43
C VAL A 844 -3.09 24.44 2.49
N THR A 845 -3.26 25.50 3.29
CA THR A 845 -2.24 26.55 3.45
C THR A 845 -1.65 26.59 4.86
N ASP A 846 -2.33 26.03 5.85
CA ASP A 846 -1.90 25.93 7.25
C ASP A 846 -2.11 24.51 7.81
N MET A 847 -1.02 23.86 8.21
CA MET A 847 -0.98 22.55 8.88
C MET A 847 -0.33 22.64 10.27
N SER A 848 -0.20 23.85 10.82
CA SER A 848 0.48 24.05 12.10
C SER A 848 -0.15 23.22 13.21
N GLY A 849 0.68 22.45 13.92
CA GLY A 849 0.27 21.59 15.02
C GLY A 849 -0.70 20.47 14.66
N MET A 850 -0.94 20.16 13.39
CA MET A 850 -1.96 19.17 12.97
C MET A 850 -1.83 17.84 13.72
N PHE A 851 -0.61 17.36 13.96
CA PHE A 851 -0.30 16.14 14.73
C PHE A 851 0.56 16.42 15.98
N TYR A 852 0.51 17.64 16.53
CA TYR A 852 1.20 17.99 17.77
C TYR A 852 0.80 17.01 18.89
N ALA A 853 1.75 16.40 19.58
CA ALA A 853 1.49 15.42 20.64
C ALA A 853 0.53 14.28 20.24
N SER A 854 0.53 13.87 18.96
CA SER A 854 -0.35 12.85 18.40
C SER A 854 0.27 11.44 18.43
N THR A 855 -0.58 10.41 18.33
CA THR A 855 -0.17 9.00 18.11
C THR A 855 -0.08 8.64 16.64
N PHE A 856 -0.42 9.58 15.76
CA PHE A 856 -0.44 9.40 14.31
C PHE A 856 0.93 8.98 13.75
N ASN A 857 0.93 7.92 12.93
CA ASN A 857 2.10 7.39 12.23
C ASN A 857 1.69 6.68 10.92
N GLN A 858 0.67 7.18 10.21
CA GLN A 858 0.26 6.63 8.91
C GLN A 858 0.98 7.31 7.75
N ASN A 859 1.14 6.60 6.64
CA ASN A 859 1.84 7.10 5.46
C ASN A 859 1.09 8.31 4.85
N ILE A 860 1.82 9.41 4.66
CA ILE A 860 1.34 10.66 4.07
C ILE A 860 2.35 11.21 3.03
N SER A 861 3.21 10.34 2.49
CA SER A 861 4.22 10.70 1.49
C SER A 861 3.61 11.29 0.20
N ASN A 862 2.39 10.85 -0.15
CA ASN A 862 1.68 11.21 -1.37
C ASN A 862 0.94 12.57 -1.30
N TRP A 863 0.95 13.24 -0.15
CA TRP A 863 0.26 14.52 0.01
C TRP A 863 0.92 15.65 -0.79
N ASP A 864 0.15 16.35 -1.64
CA ASP A 864 0.58 17.61 -2.25
C ASP A 864 0.53 18.77 -1.23
N VAL A 865 1.66 19.02 -0.58
CA VAL A 865 1.83 20.14 0.38
C VAL A 865 2.36 21.42 -0.27
N SER A 866 2.35 21.55 -1.61
CA SER A 866 2.98 22.67 -2.34
C SER A 866 2.36 24.04 -2.11
N GLN A 867 1.18 24.12 -1.45
CA GLN A 867 0.53 25.38 -1.06
C GLN A 867 0.70 25.71 0.43
N VAL A 868 1.26 24.80 1.23
CA VAL A 868 1.40 24.98 2.67
C VAL A 868 2.42 26.08 2.96
N THR A 869 2.04 26.99 3.85
CA THR A 869 2.89 28.12 4.29
C THR A 869 3.34 28.00 5.74
N SER A 870 2.68 27.16 6.54
CA SER A 870 2.98 26.93 7.96
C SER A 870 2.85 25.45 8.31
N MET A 871 3.93 24.88 8.85
CA MET A 871 4.02 23.52 9.43
C MET A 871 4.54 23.56 10.87
N ALA A 872 4.43 24.72 11.53
CA ALA A 872 4.93 24.93 12.87
C ALA A 872 4.37 23.87 13.83
N GLY A 873 5.25 23.15 14.53
CA GLY A 873 4.91 22.13 15.53
C GLY A 873 4.12 20.93 15.00
N MET A 874 4.07 20.70 13.69
CA MET A 874 3.19 19.68 13.09
C MET A 874 3.37 18.28 13.69
N PHE A 875 4.61 17.85 13.94
CA PHE A 875 4.95 16.54 14.51
C PHE A 875 5.63 16.65 15.89
N GLN A 876 5.53 17.82 16.52
CA GLN A 876 6.16 18.08 17.80
C GLN A 876 5.60 17.13 18.87
N GLY A 877 6.49 16.45 19.58
CA GLY A 877 6.12 15.66 20.74
C GLY A 877 5.91 16.50 22.01
N PHE A 878 5.18 15.91 22.95
CA PHE A 878 5.04 16.43 24.31
C PHE A 878 5.75 15.51 25.31
N ASP A 879 6.64 16.06 26.13
CA ASP A 879 7.27 15.33 27.23
C ASP A 879 6.30 15.27 28.42
N ASN A 880 5.62 14.13 28.56
CA ASN A 880 4.73 13.92 29.69
C ASN A 880 5.54 13.57 30.94
N ILE A 881 5.95 14.59 31.70
CA ILE A 881 6.66 14.45 32.99
C ILE A 881 5.94 13.52 33.98
N SER A 882 4.62 13.39 33.89
CA SER A 882 3.82 12.53 34.78
C SER A 882 3.76 11.05 34.39
N THR A 883 3.93 10.69 33.11
CA THR A 883 3.90 9.30 32.64
C THR A 883 5.24 8.79 32.11
N GLY A 884 6.20 9.67 31.84
CA GLY A 884 7.48 9.34 31.22
C GLY A 884 7.36 8.90 29.75
N GLN A 885 6.22 9.16 29.10
CA GLN A 885 6.00 8.86 27.69
C GLN A 885 6.07 10.14 26.86
N ASN A 886 6.98 10.16 25.89
CA ASN A 886 6.95 11.12 24.79
C ASN A 886 5.85 10.71 23.83
N VAL A 887 4.96 11.65 23.51
CA VAL A 887 3.84 11.40 22.61
C VAL A 887 4.15 12.04 21.27
N SER A 888 4.90 11.34 20.43
CA SER A 888 5.01 11.56 18.98
C SER A 888 5.62 10.28 18.41
N ASN A 889 4.83 9.54 17.65
CA ASN A 889 5.21 8.25 17.06
C ASN A 889 5.55 8.37 15.58
N PHE A 890 5.48 9.58 15.02
CA PHE A 890 5.60 9.79 13.58
C PHE A 890 7.05 9.55 13.12
N ASP A 891 7.23 8.64 12.17
CA ASP A 891 8.50 8.31 11.52
C ASP A 891 8.31 7.90 10.05
N GLN A 892 7.28 8.42 9.39
CA GLN A 892 7.01 8.11 7.97
C GLN A 892 7.87 8.97 7.04
N ASN A 893 8.24 8.41 5.89
CA ASN A 893 9.02 9.12 4.88
C ASN A 893 8.20 10.26 4.26
N ILE A 894 8.74 11.48 4.33
CA ILE A 894 8.16 12.71 3.77
C ILE A 894 9.20 13.49 2.95
N SER A 895 10.26 12.83 2.48
CA SER A 895 11.34 13.44 1.70
C SER A 895 10.86 13.99 0.34
N SER A 896 9.77 13.42 -0.20
CA SER A 896 9.11 13.80 -1.46
C SER A 896 8.32 15.11 -1.40
N TRP A 897 8.04 15.62 -0.20
CA TRP A 897 7.19 16.81 -0.03
C TRP A 897 7.78 18.07 -0.64
N ASN A 898 6.98 18.77 -1.45
CA ASN A 898 7.33 20.09 -1.96
C ASN A 898 7.06 21.18 -0.91
N VAL A 899 8.07 21.48 -0.09
CA VAL A 899 8.00 22.49 0.99
C VAL A 899 8.44 23.90 0.58
N SER A 900 8.62 24.17 -0.73
CA SER A 900 9.20 25.43 -1.24
C SER A 900 8.45 26.71 -0.86
N LYS A 901 7.18 26.62 -0.43
CA LYS A 901 6.38 27.77 0.04
C LYS A 901 6.26 27.88 1.55
N VAL A 902 6.80 26.93 2.30
CA VAL A 902 6.71 26.92 3.77
C VAL A 902 7.58 28.03 4.32
N LYS A 903 6.99 28.87 5.19
CA LYS A 903 7.66 30.00 5.84
C LYS A 903 7.95 29.73 7.31
N ASP A 904 7.11 28.90 7.94
CA ASP A 904 7.18 28.57 9.36
C ASP A 904 7.26 27.05 9.58
N MET A 905 8.40 26.60 10.09
CA MET A 905 8.71 25.24 10.54
C MET A 905 9.15 25.24 12.02
N GLN A 906 8.77 26.26 12.79
CA GLN A 906 9.12 26.33 14.22
C GLN A 906 8.73 25.05 14.93
N SER A 907 9.67 24.45 15.67
CA SER A 907 9.44 23.25 16.47
C SER A 907 8.85 22.05 15.72
N MET A 908 8.90 21.99 14.38
CA MET A 908 8.17 20.99 13.58
C MET A 908 8.34 19.55 14.09
N PHE A 909 9.56 19.18 14.48
CA PHE A 909 9.91 17.87 15.03
C PHE A 909 10.38 17.94 16.49
N ALA A 910 10.19 19.05 17.22
CA ALA A 910 10.69 19.14 18.59
C ALA A 910 10.14 17.99 19.46
N ASN A 911 10.97 17.30 20.23
CA ASN A 911 10.62 16.10 21.01
C ASN A 911 10.01 14.93 20.19
N ALA A 912 10.15 14.91 18.86
CA ALA A 912 9.82 13.74 18.04
C ALA A 912 10.90 12.68 18.21
N VAL A 913 10.79 11.88 19.29
CA VAL A 913 11.88 11.03 19.75
C VAL A 913 12.14 9.80 18.88
N VAL A 914 11.21 9.41 18.01
CA VAL A 914 11.38 8.29 17.07
C VAL A 914 11.73 8.74 15.66
N PHE A 915 11.48 10.01 15.31
CA PHE A 915 11.64 10.50 13.93
C PHE A 915 13.09 10.41 13.45
N ASN A 916 13.29 9.78 12.29
CA ASN A 916 14.60 9.54 11.71
C ASN A 916 14.59 9.43 10.16
N GLN A 917 14.13 10.47 9.47
CA GLN A 917 14.06 10.51 8.01
C GLN A 917 15.09 11.46 7.38
N ASP A 918 15.54 11.17 6.16
CA ASP A 918 16.38 12.07 5.36
C ASP A 918 15.51 13.14 4.68
N LEU A 919 15.73 14.40 5.05
CA LEU A 919 15.01 15.56 4.52
C LEU A 919 15.98 16.56 3.85
N SER A 920 17.16 16.11 3.45
CA SER A 920 18.19 16.96 2.83
C SER A 920 17.78 17.52 1.46
N SER A 921 16.83 16.87 0.79
CA SER A 921 16.28 17.25 -0.52
C SER A 921 15.34 18.46 -0.48
N TRP A 922 14.81 18.82 0.69
CA TRP A 922 13.79 19.87 0.83
C TRP A 922 14.30 21.26 0.43
N ASP A 923 13.57 21.93 -0.47
CA ASP A 923 13.76 23.35 -0.77
C ASP A 923 13.19 24.22 0.36
N VAL A 924 14.08 24.64 1.27
CA VAL A 924 13.73 25.45 2.46
C VAL A 924 14.12 26.93 2.33
N MET A 925 14.29 27.43 1.11
CA MET A 925 14.79 28.80 0.89
C MET A 925 13.85 29.91 1.39
N GLU A 926 12.54 29.65 1.42
CA GLU A 926 11.52 30.60 1.92
C GLU A 926 11.24 30.46 3.43
N VAL A 927 11.87 29.50 4.11
CA VAL A 927 11.70 29.31 5.56
C VAL A 927 12.34 30.48 6.32
N THR A 928 11.54 31.15 7.16
CA THR A 928 11.94 32.32 7.96
C THR A 928 11.80 32.10 9.46
N ASN A 929 10.99 31.13 9.88
CA ASN A 929 10.84 30.69 11.27
C ASN A 929 11.03 29.17 11.37
N CYS A 930 11.93 28.73 12.23
CA CYS A 930 12.49 27.37 12.27
C CYS A 930 13.23 27.14 13.61
N THR A 931 12.94 27.98 14.60
CA THR A 931 13.51 27.88 15.93
C THR A 931 13.11 26.54 16.54
N GLY A 932 14.07 25.79 17.08
CA GLY A 932 13.81 24.50 17.72
C GLY A 932 13.27 23.42 16.78
N PHE A 933 13.45 23.55 15.46
CA PHE A 933 12.97 22.62 14.43
C PHE A 933 13.14 21.14 14.82
N SER A 934 14.31 20.77 15.35
CA SER A 934 14.66 19.42 15.80
C SER A 934 15.13 19.39 17.26
N ALA A 935 14.61 20.26 18.12
CA ALA A 935 15.00 20.28 19.53
C ALA A 935 14.61 18.95 20.21
N ASN A 936 15.51 18.34 20.98
CA ASN A 936 15.26 17.09 21.72
C ASN A 936 14.78 15.90 20.84
N THR A 937 15.34 15.74 19.63
CA THR A 937 15.10 14.57 18.75
C THR A 937 16.31 13.63 18.72
N PRO A 938 16.55 12.82 19.78
CA PRO A 938 17.79 12.06 19.92
C PRO A 938 18.00 10.96 18.86
N SER A 939 16.93 10.45 18.25
CA SER A 939 17.02 9.36 17.26
C SER A 939 17.31 9.84 15.84
N TRP A 940 17.20 11.15 15.57
CA TRP A 940 17.36 11.68 14.22
C TRP A 940 18.83 11.77 13.80
N ASN A 941 19.33 10.70 13.19
CA ASN A 941 20.68 10.55 12.65
C ASN A 941 20.79 10.81 11.14
N GLN A 942 19.67 10.74 10.40
CA GLN A 942 19.60 11.06 8.97
C GLN A 942 19.85 12.55 8.66
N ALA A 943 20.11 12.85 7.38
CA ALA A 943 20.43 14.19 6.92
C ALA A 943 19.25 15.15 7.07
N LYS A 944 19.54 16.34 7.61
CA LYS A 944 18.56 17.41 7.91
C LYS A 944 18.52 18.44 6.79
N PRO A 945 17.40 19.16 6.60
CA PRO A 945 17.32 20.21 5.59
C PRO A 945 18.28 21.35 5.90
N ASN A 946 18.82 21.99 4.86
CA ASN A 946 19.78 23.07 5.00
C ASN A 946 19.09 24.41 5.33
N LEU A 947 18.68 24.56 6.59
CA LEU A 947 17.96 25.71 7.14
C LEU A 947 18.87 26.95 7.35
N VAL A 948 19.38 27.52 6.26
CA VAL A 948 20.38 28.63 6.28
C VAL A 948 19.86 29.96 6.84
N ASN A 949 18.54 30.19 6.79
CA ASN A 949 17.90 31.44 7.24
C ASN A 949 17.49 31.39 8.72
N CYS A 950 17.88 30.34 9.44
CA CYS A 950 17.38 30.00 10.75
C CYS A 950 18.36 30.33 11.88
N GLY A 951 17.82 30.59 13.06
CA GLY A 951 18.61 30.60 14.29
C GLY A 951 19.07 29.19 14.69
N ASP A 952 19.33 28.98 15.97
CA ASP A 952 19.67 27.64 16.48
C ASP A 952 18.46 26.69 16.35
N ILE A 953 18.56 25.74 15.40
CA ILE A 953 17.54 24.71 15.15
C ILE A 953 17.40 23.70 16.30
N ASN A 954 18.38 23.68 17.21
CA ASN A 954 18.38 22.86 18.42
C ASN A 954 18.04 23.68 19.68
N ALA A 955 17.70 24.97 19.53
CA ALA A 955 17.32 25.79 20.66
C ALA A 955 16.12 25.16 21.38
N ASP A 956 16.26 24.90 22.68
CA ASP A 956 15.15 24.49 23.53
C ASP A 956 14.07 25.59 23.46
N PRO A 957 12.86 25.28 22.95
CA PRO A 957 11.78 26.25 22.84
C PRO A 957 11.28 26.76 24.21
N GLY A 958 11.71 26.14 25.32
CA GLY A 958 11.41 26.58 26.68
C GLY A 958 9.93 26.38 27.01
N TYR A 959 9.57 25.15 27.38
CA TYR A 959 8.22 24.81 27.86
C TYR A 959 8.19 24.61 29.37
#